data_AF-A0A4Q6GXZ3-F1
#
_entry.id   AF-A0A4Q6GXZ3-F1
#
_cell.length_a   1.000
_cell.length_b   1.000
_cell.length_c   1.000
_cell.angle_alpha   90.00
_cell.angle_beta   90.00
_cell.angle_gamma   90.00
#
_symmetry.space_group_name_H-M   'P 1'
#
loop_
_entity.id
_entity.type
_entity.pdbx_description
1 polymer ?
#
loop_
_entity_poly.entity_id
_entity_poly.type
_entity_poly.pdbx_seq_one_letter_code
_entity_poly.pdbx_strand_id
1 'polypeptide(L)'
;MAPLFAIAGFEARQRLRLLSTWIYFGMFLALAMLWMAAAGGAFRDALVTFGGRVLINAPRQIALTASFLGCFGVVVVAALMGRSVQQDFEYETHHFFFSAPIRKADYVLGRFLGAFATLAIILSSIVLGAWIGSFIPGIEPDRLGPNEFTNYLLPWLLTLLPNTFIFGALFFVLAALSRRMLPVYVASIVMMIGYIVAPSLARDLDYKTLAALIDPFGTTALIRLTEYWPIAERNTRLVTLEGVYLVNRLIWVGFGLVVLLLGYWRFHTTGNIDPRHRKGQQLVEAPLPITHAAVDTREAPDFERRSLAFLLGKSVWYNLRESSKNVYFLALAVAGALILAASSLDLGSIYGTNTLPVTYMVLELIRDVFELYMLVVTTLFAGEMVWREREARMAQMLDAMPAPTWLPLAGKTLALVGLQAMLLLMAMVVGMLIQLFKGYFGLEPGLYLRYLFTVLLPQYALLAVAAVAMQVIVNNRYLAYFILIALYLVLGTAQGFGLDHPMLVYGTTPGFTYSAMNGFGHFLLREHLFQLYWAGMALMLMVAARVLWARGVDTGWRERLRLARRNLSRPVLAGFGAGLLVFAGVGALLAYELDAGGYQTTARQEIQRAEYELRYRRFAKLPQPRITNVDLQVDIRPETRSLTVKGFYQLENRTQGPIRDIMLYQQRGAEFTARFSQPARRVTAAPDHGFYHYRLAEPLAPGARLALEFDLAYRPGGLLGLGRGVGPDSPVVANGTFFTNEVMPRIGYQPSVELLDDRDRKRRGLPPKDPMAAREDMAARANNGLGVDADWIRFDAVVSTSPDQIALAPGTLEKEWMRGGRPRRLRSRSSSSSTDGW
;
A
#
# COMPACT_ATOMS: atom_id res chain seq x y z
N MET A 1 50.66 12.70 -1.95
CA MET A 1 49.45 12.27 -1.21
C MET A 1 49.60 10.79 -0.91
N ALA A 2 49.26 10.33 0.30
CA ALA A 2 49.31 8.89 0.60
C ALA A 2 48.44 8.12 -0.42
N PRO A 3 48.89 6.96 -0.93
CA PRO A 3 48.21 6.19 -1.98
C PRO A 3 46.75 5.88 -1.64
N LEU A 4 46.43 5.70 -0.35
CA LEU A 4 45.07 5.55 0.18
C LEU A 4 44.12 6.69 -0.24
N PHE A 5 44.51 7.95 -0.04
CA PHE A 5 43.66 9.09 -0.38
C PHE A 5 43.55 9.31 -1.89
N ALA A 6 44.58 8.92 -2.65
CA ALA A 6 44.52 8.97 -4.11
C ALA A 6 43.48 7.95 -4.65
N ILE A 7 43.47 6.72 -4.12
CA ILE A 7 42.50 5.68 -4.48
C ILE A 7 41.09 6.11 -4.06
N ALA A 8 40.92 6.60 -2.83
CA ALA A 8 39.63 7.08 -2.35
C ALA A 8 39.09 8.26 -3.19
N GLY A 9 39.95 9.22 -3.50
CA GLY A 9 39.59 10.38 -4.33
C GLY A 9 39.27 10.00 -5.78
N PHE A 10 40.00 9.04 -6.35
CA PHE A 10 39.72 8.51 -7.69
C PHE A 10 38.35 7.83 -7.73
N GLU A 11 38.07 6.92 -6.78
CA GLU A 11 36.80 6.20 -6.68
C GLU A 11 35.62 7.16 -6.52
N ALA A 12 35.73 8.12 -5.59
CA ALA A 12 34.69 9.11 -5.34
C ALA A 12 34.44 9.99 -6.58
N ARG A 13 35.52 10.48 -7.23
CA ARG A 13 35.39 11.31 -8.43
C ARG A 13 34.80 10.54 -9.61
N GLN A 14 35.17 9.28 -9.79
CA GLN A 14 34.61 8.41 -10.82
C GLN A 14 33.10 8.21 -10.57
N ARG A 15 32.70 7.90 -9.34
CA ARG A 15 31.28 7.68 -9.01
C ARG A 15 30.45 8.95 -9.10
N LEU A 16 30.97 10.10 -8.67
CA LEU A 16 30.28 11.39 -8.78
C LEU A 16 30.10 11.84 -10.25
N ARG A 17 30.84 11.27 -11.21
CA ARG A 17 30.61 11.50 -12.65
C ARG A 17 29.55 10.57 -13.25
N LEU A 18 29.19 9.47 -12.56
CA LEU A 18 28.17 8.55 -13.04
C LEU A 18 26.77 9.15 -12.84
N LEU A 19 25.94 9.07 -13.89
CA LEU A 19 24.55 9.51 -13.84
C LEU A 19 23.74 8.76 -12.76
N SER A 20 24.05 7.48 -12.52
CA SER A 20 23.37 6.65 -11.51
C SER A 20 23.46 7.22 -10.10
N THR A 21 24.60 7.81 -9.72
CA THR A 21 24.80 8.45 -8.41
C THR A 21 23.82 9.60 -8.20
N TRP A 22 23.64 10.45 -9.22
CA TRP A 22 22.72 11.58 -9.18
C TRP A 22 21.26 11.15 -9.29
N ILE A 23 20.97 10.03 -9.97
CA ILE A 23 19.64 9.41 -9.94
C ILE A 23 19.31 8.95 -8.52
N TYR A 24 20.22 8.27 -7.81
CA TYR A 24 19.99 7.87 -6.42
C TYR A 24 19.84 9.07 -5.48
N PHE A 25 20.66 10.11 -5.66
CA PHE A 25 20.53 11.36 -4.92
C PHE A 25 19.16 12.02 -5.16
N GLY A 26 18.76 12.20 -6.42
CA GLY A 26 17.46 12.78 -6.78
C GLY A 26 16.28 11.94 -6.30
N MET A 27 16.41 10.61 -6.30
CA MET A 27 15.40 9.68 -5.80
C MET A 27 15.15 9.88 -4.31
N PHE A 28 16.19 9.85 -3.47
CA PHE A 28 16.03 10.04 -2.03
C PHE A 28 15.63 11.47 -1.67
N LEU A 29 16.10 12.47 -2.44
CA LEU A 29 15.65 13.85 -2.33
C LEU A 29 14.13 13.95 -2.57
N ALA A 30 13.66 13.43 -3.71
CA ALA A 30 12.25 13.46 -4.09
C ALA A 30 11.39 12.66 -3.11
N LEU A 31 11.87 11.49 -2.67
CA LEU A 31 11.18 10.66 -1.69
C LEU A 31 11.04 11.37 -0.34
N ALA A 32 12.09 12.04 0.14
CA ALA A 32 12.04 12.82 1.38
C ALA A 32 11.17 14.08 1.25
N MET A 33 11.19 14.75 0.09
CA MET A 33 10.28 15.85 -0.22
C MET A 33 8.81 15.40 -0.22
N LEU A 34 8.50 14.28 -0.87
CA LEU A 34 7.17 13.68 -0.88
C LEU A 34 6.75 13.23 0.53
N TRP A 35 7.69 12.69 1.31
CA TRP A 35 7.44 12.32 2.70
C TRP A 35 7.06 13.53 3.56
N MET A 36 7.79 14.65 3.43
CA MET A 36 7.46 15.89 4.14
C MET A 36 6.15 16.50 3.64
N ALA A 37 5.89 16.44 2.33
CA ALA A 37 4.62 16.87 1.77
C ALA A 37 3.45 16.01 2.30
N ALA A 38 3.63 14.70 2.44
CA ALA A 38 2.64 13.80 3.01
C ALA A 38 2.41 14.08 4.50
N ALA A 39 3.47 14.22 5.29
CA ALA A 39 3.38 14.50 6.72
C ALA A 39 2.82 15.90 7.03
N GLY A 40 3.22 16.89 6.23
CA GLY A 40 2.65 18.24 6.24
C GLY A 40 1.25 18.30 5.61
N GLY A 41 0.85 17.18 5.00
CA GLY A 41 -0.46 16.89 4.47
C GLY A 41 -0.88 17.73 3.26
N ALA A 42 0.08 18.01 2.40
CA ALA A 42 -0.19 18.35 1.01
C ALA A 42 -1.11 17.29 0.36
N PHE A 43 -0.98 16.01 0.72
CA PHE A 43 -1.86 14.92 0.28
C PHE A 43 -2.98 14.65 1.30
N ARG A 44 -4.23 14.52 0.82
CA ARG A 44 -5.45 14.36 1.65
C ARG A 44 -5.53 13.02 2.38
N ASP A 45 -5.27 11.91 1.70
CA ASP A 45 -5.43 10.54 2.24
C ASP A 45 -4.12 9.89 2.73
N ALA A 46 -2.96 10.54 2.54
CA ALA A 46 -1.68 10.01 3.04
C ALA A 46 -1.51 10.34 4.53
N LEU A 47 -2.05 9.49 5.40
CA LEU A 47 -1.94 9.60 6.85
C LEU A 47 -0.52 9.26 7.37
N VAL A 48 0.48 10.07 7.02
CA VAL A 48 1.73 10.13 7.80
C VAL A 48 1.47 11.06 8.98
N THR A 49 0.73 10.56 9.97
CA THR A 49 0.42 11.34 11.18
C THR A 49 1.44 11.10 12.27
N PHE A 50 2.11 12.16 12.69
CA PHE A 50 3.04 12.15 13.81
C PHE A 50 2.37 12.53 15.15
N GLY A 51 1.03 12.54 15.16
CA GLY A 51 0.18 13.15 16.18
C GLY A 51 -0.13 14.61 15.83
N GLY A 52 -1.39 15.01 15.90
CA GLY A 52 -1.89 16.28 15.36
C GLY A 52 -1.26 17.57 15.92
N ARG A 53 -0.46 17.49 16.99
CA ARG A 53 0.21 18.63 17.66
C ARG A 53 1.74 18.60 17.59
N VAL A 54 2.33 17.63 16.92
CA VAL A 54 3.79 17.51 16.78
C VAL A 54 4.22 18.11 15.44
N LEU A 55 5.22 19.00 15.47
CA LEU A 55 5.71 19.68 14.27
C LEU A 55 6.45 18.70 13.36
N ILE A 56 6.25 18.82 12.06
CA ILE A 56 6.80 17.88 11.06
C ILE A 56 8.31 18.04 10.86
N ASN A 57 8.83 19.26 11.00
CA ASN A 57 10.26 19.57 10.95
C ASN A 57 10.90 19.60 12.35
N ALA A 58 10.23 19.04 13.37
CA ALA A 58 10.83 18.90 14.68
C ALA A 58 12.07 17.99 14.63
N PRO A 59 13.06 18.20 15.52
CA PRO A 59 14.30 17.41 15.54
C PRO A 59 14.05 15.90 15.61
N ARG A 60 13.09 15.48 16.46
CA ARG A 60 12.67 14.08 16.59
C ARG A 60 12.08 13.52 15.29
N GLN A 61 11.23 14.30 14.61
CA GLN A 61 10.56 13.82 13.40
C GLN A 61 11.51 13.72 12.23
N ILE A 62 12.43 14.68 12.06
CA ILE A 62 13.48 14.59 11.04
C ILE A 62 14.40 13.40 11.34
N ALA A 63 14.72 13.11 12.61
CA ALA A 63 15.49 11.94 12.99
C ALA A 63 14.78 10.62 12.62
N LEU A 64 13.47 10.50 12.89
CA LEU A 64 12.67 9.34 12.51
C LEU A 64 12.53 9.20 10.98
N THR A 65 12.30 10.31 10.27
CA THR A 65 12.28 10.35 8.79
C THR A 65 13.63 9.90 8.23
N ALA A 66 14.75 10.37 8.77
CA ALA A 66 16.09 9.95 8.35
C ALA A 66 16.34 8.47 8.61
N SER A 67 15.94 7.95 9.78
CA SER A 67 16.02 6.52 10.08
C SER A 67 15.18 5.66 9.12
N PHE A 68 13.92 6.04 8.91
CA PHE A 68 12.97 5.28 8.10
C PHE A 68 13.36 5.28 6.60
N LEU A 69 13.60 6.45 6.03
CA LEU A 69 14.05 6.57 4.63
C LEU A 69 15.47 6.01 4.43
N GLY A 70 16.33 6.15 5.45
CA GLY A 70 17.68 5.57 5.47
C GLY A 70 17.67 4.04 5.40
N CYS A 71 16.63 3.37 5.91
CA CYS A 71 16.50 1.93 5.77
C CYS A 71 16.39 1.49 4.31
N PHE A 72 15.57 2.17 3.49
CA PHE A 72 15.53 1.92 2.04
C PHE A 72 16.88 2.22 1.38
N GLY A 73 17.66 3.14 1.96
CA GLY A 73 19.06 3.42 1.62
C GLY A 73 19.99 2.21 1.68
N VAL A 74 19.72 1.20 2.52
CA VAL A 74 20.59 0.02 2.69
C VAL A 74 20.78 -0.74 1.39
N VAL A 75 19.77 -0.81 0.52
CA VAL A 75 19.89 -1.45 -0.80
C VAL A 75 20.88 -0.69 -1.69
N VAL A 76 20.88 0.64 -1.63
CA VAL A 76 21.83 1.49 -2.37
C VAL A 76 23.23 1.41 -1.77
N VAL A 77 23.34 1.37 -0.44
CA VAL A 77 24.61 1.12 0.27
C VAL A 77 25.21 -0.20 -0.21
N ALA A 78 24.42 -1.26 -0.28
CA ALA A 78 24.84 -2.57 -0.76
C ALA A 78 25.32 -2.53 -2.22
N ALA A 79 24.57 -1.87 -3.11
CA ALA A 79 24.93 -1.75 -4.51
C ALA A 79 26.25 -0.98 -4.72
N LEU A 80 26.47 0.13 -4.01
CA LEU A 80 27.66 0.94 -4.17
C LEU A 80 28.88 0.36 -3.47
N MET A 81 28.74 -0.05 -2.20
CA MET A 81 29.85 -0.63 -1.43
C MET A 81 30.27 -1.98 -2.00
N GLY A 82 29.31 -2.83 -2.37
CA GLY A 82 29.60 -4.11 -2.99
C GLY A 82 30.37 -3.95 -4.31
N ARG A 83 29.91 -3.04 -5.19
CA ARG A 83 30.58 -2.82 -6.48
C ARG A 83 31.97 -2.23 -6.37
N SER A 84 32.27 -1.47 -5.30
CA SER A 84 33.56 -0.79 -5.17
C SER A 84 34.76 -1.73 -5.26
N VAL A 85 34.60 -2.96 -4.77
CA VAL A 85 35.61 -4.02 -4.85
C VAL A 85 35.27 -5.02 -5.94
N GLN A 86 34.00 -5.40 -6.10
CA GLN A 86 33.62 -6.46 -7.03
C GLN A 86 33.85 -6.06 -8.50
N GLN A 87 33.74 -4.78 -8.86
CA GLN A 87 33.97 -4.32 -10.24
C GLN A 87 35.40 -4.66 -10.74
N ASP A 88 36.38 -4.67 -9.84
CA ASP A 88 37.77 -4.99 -10.19
C ASP A 88 37.94 -6.48 -10.55
N PHE A 89 37.09 -7.34 -9.99
CA PHE A 89 37.04 -8.75 -10.33
C PHE A 89 36.20 -9.00 -11.59
N GLU A 90 35.07 -8.29 -11.76
CA GLU A 90 34.18 -8.44 -12.91
C GLU A 90 34.83 -8.01 -14.23
N TYR A 91 35.58 -6.91 -14.21
CA TYR A 91 36.31 -6.41 -15.37
C TYR A 91 37.75 -6.93 -15.43
N GLU A 92 38.12 -7.88 -14.57
CA GLU A 92 39.46 -8.49 -14.50
C GLU A 92 40.61 -7.47 -14.29
N THR A 93 40.32 -6.26 -13.82
CA THR A 93 41.32 -5.20 -13.61
C THR A 93 42.14 -5.36 -12.32
N HIS A 94 41.70 -6.24 -11.41
CA HIS A 94 42.37 -6.50 -10.13
C HIS A 94 43.86 -6.90 -10.28
N HIS A 95 44.25 -7.53 -11.38
CA HIS A 95 45.65 -7.88 -11.68
C HIS A 95 46.58 -6.66 -11.74
N PHE A 96 46.09 -5.52 -12.23
CA PHE A 96 46.87 -4.27 -12.29
C PHE A 96 47.07 -3.65 -10.90
N PHE A 97 46.05 -3.71 -10.04
CA PHE A 97 46.14 -3.17 -8.67
C PHE A 97 47.00 -4.03 -7.76
N PHE A 98 46.97 -5.36 -7.92
CA PHE A 98 47.71 -6.28 -7.05
C PHE A 98 49.18 -6.45 -7.44
N SER A 99 49.56 -6.07 -8.66
CA SER A 99 50.97 -6.05 -9.10
C SER A 99 51.66 -4.70 -8.89
N ALA A 100 50.89 -3.63 -8.66
CA ALA A 100 51.43 -2.32 -8.32
C ALA A 100 52.00 -2.27 -6.89
N PRO A 101 52.95 -1.36 -6.57
CA PRO A 101 53.52 -1.21 -5.23
C PRO A 101 52.55 -0.50 -4.26
N ILE A 102 51.32 -1.01 -4.16
CA ILE A 102 50.24 -0.50 -3.31
C ILE A 102 50.11 -1.43 -2.11
N ARG A 103 50.10 -0.89 -0.89
CA ARG A 103 49.89 -1.72 0.30
C ARG A 103 48.43 -2.19 0.33
N LYS A 104 48.21 -3.40 0.87
CA LYS A 104 46.87 -3.96 1.07
C LYS A 104 45.92 -3.00 1.83
N ALA A 105 46.44 -2.29 2.83
CA ALA A 105 45.65 -1.31 3.60
C ALA A 105 45.20 -0.13 2.74
N ASP A 106 46.09 0.37 1.88
CA ASP A 106 45.79 1.51 1.01
C ASP A 106 44.72 1.16 -0.04
N TYR A 107 44.76 -0.06 -0.58
CA TYR A 107 43.75 -0.54 -1.52
C TYR A 107 42.38 -0.73 -0.85
N VAL A 108 42.32 -1.53 0.22
CA VAL A 108 41.05 -1.89 0.88
C VAL A 108 40.38 -0.68 1.50
N LEU A 109 41.11 0.10 2.32
CA LEU A 109 40.57 1.29 2.97
C LEU A 109 40.32 2.42 1.97
N GLY A 110 41.16 2.55 0.93
CA GLY A 110 40.95 3.53 -0.14
C GLY A 110 39.63 3.31 -0.88
N ARG A 111 39.35 2.08 -1.32
CA ARG A 111 38.06 1.74 -1.98
C ARG A 111 36.88 1.93 -1.04
N PHE A 112 37.00 1.49 0.21
CA PHE A 112 35.96 1.66 1.21
C PHE A 112 35.63 3.14 1.47
N LEU A 113 36.64 3.97 1.75
CA LEU A 113 36.46 5.39 2.03
C LEU A 113 35.92 6.17 0.83
N GLY A 114 36.35 5.84 -0.39
CA GLY A 114 35.82 6.44 -1.61
C GLY A 114 34.34 6.13 -1.82
N ALA A 115 33.94 4.87 -1.62
CA ALA A 115 32.54 4.46 -1.69
C ALA A 115 31.70 5.04 -0.52
N PHE A 116 32.25 5.08 0.69
CA PHE A 116 31.64 5.69 1.88
C PHE A 116 31.36 7.17 1.67
N ALA A 117 32.34 7.94 1.18
CA ALA A 117 32.18 9.37 0.92
C ALA A 117 31.10 9.63 -0.15
N THR A 118 31.05 8.81 -1.19
CA THR A 118 30.01 8.90 -2.22
C THR A 118 28.62 8.63 -1.63
N LEU A 119 28.49 7.62 -0.76
CA LEU A 119 27.23 7.29 -0.09
C LEU A 119 26.79 8.35 0.92
N ALA A 120 27.74 8.95 1.64
CA ALA A 120 27.46 10.07 2.54
C ALA A 120 26.80 11.25 1.80
N ILE A 121 27.24 11.53 0.57
CA ILE A 121 26.64 12.54 -0.33
C ILE A 121 25.27 12.07 -0.83
N ILE A 122 25.12 10.82 -1.24
CA ILE A 122 23.82 10.31 -1.69
C ILE A 122 22.80 10.41 -0.56
N LEU A 123 23.12 9.97 0.65
CA LEU A 123 22.17 9.93 1.77
C LEU A 123 21.96 11.30 2.42
N SER A 124 22.84 12.29 2.20
CA SER A 124 22.55 13.68 2.59
C SER A 124 21.32 14.23 1.85
N SER A 125 20.97 13.67 0.69
CA SER A 125 19.74 14.02 -0.03
C SER A 125 18.46 13.77 0.77
N ILE A 126 18.44 12.82 1.71
CA ILE A 126 17.25 12.56 2.55
C ILE A 126 16.97 13.76 3.43
N VAL A 127 18.00 14.26 4.09
CA VAL A 127 17.91 15.40 4.99
C VAL A 127 17.71 16.71 4.22
N LEU A 128 18.41 16.88 3.10
CA LEU A 128 18.19 18.02 2.19
C LEU A 128 16.78 18.00 1.60
N GLY A 129 16.26 16.84 1.23
CA GLY A 129 14.90 16.67 0.73
C GLY A 129 13.87 16.94 1.82
N ALA A 130 14.15 16.59 3.08
CA ALA A 130 13.30 16.96 4.20
C ALA A 130 13.29 18.48 4.44
N TRP A 131 14.43 19.15 4.26
CA TRP A 131 14.54 20.61 4.36
C TRP A 131 13.83 21.31 3.21
N ILE A 132 14.13 20.97 1.95
CA ILE A 132 13.45 21.53 0.77
C ILE A 132 11.95 21.20 0.80
N GLY A 133 11.60 20.00 1.29
CA GLY A 133 10.22 19.54 1.45
C GLY A 133 9.39 20.42 2.38
N SER A 134 10.01 21.07 3.36
CA SER A 134 9.31 22.02 4.26
C SER A 134 8.79 23.27 3.53
N PHE A 135 9.33 23.59 2.34
CA PHE A 135 8.91 24.73 1.52
C PHE A 135 7.87 24.34 0.45
N ILE A 136 7.43 23.09 0.40
CA ILE A 136 6.43 22.65 -0.59
C ILE A 136 5.10 23.38 -0.33
N PRO A 137 4.52 24.04 -1.35
CA PRO A 137 3.21 24.65 -1.24
C PRO A 137 2.14 23.62 -0.87
N GLY A 138 1.32 23.93 0.14
CA GLY A 138 0.22 23.06 0.59
C GLY A 138 0.40 22.46 1.99
N ILE A 139 1.59 22.62 2.59
CA ILE A 139 1.85 22.34 4.00
C ILE A 139 1.29 23.48 4.86
N GLU A 140 0.60 23.13 5.95
CA GLU A 140 0.10 24.13 6.89
C GLU A 140 1.23 24.78 7.70
N PRO A 141 1.27 26.12 7.80
CA PRO A 141 2.28 26.82 8.60
C PRO A 141 2.29 26.39 10.07
N ASP A 142 1.13 26.05 10.63
CA ASP A 142 0.97 25.66 12.03
C ASP A 142 1.65 24.32 12.38
N ARG A 143 1.99 23.51 11.35
CA ARG A 143 2.72 22.25 11.51
C ARG A 143 4.23 22.41 11.33
N LEU A 144 4.69 23.55 10.84
CA LEU A 144 6.10 23.86 10.64
C LEU A 144 6.62 24.70 11.81
N GLY A 145 7.61 24.17 12.51
CA GLY A 145 8.44 24.90 13.45
C GLY A 145 9.54 25.72 12.76
N PRO A 146 10.44 26.32 13.55
CA PRO A 146 11.64 26.95 13.03
C PRO A 146 12.51 25.94 12.26
N ASN A 147 12.89 26.27 11.02
CA ASN A 147 13.82 25.47 10.23
C ASN A 147 15.26 25.74 10.67
N GLU A 148 15.68 25.11 11.77
CA GLU A 148 17.06 25.17 12.24
C GLU A 148 17.94 24.15 11.52
N PHE A 149 19.12 24.58 11.06
CA PHE A 149 20.06 23.71 10.34
C PHE A 149 20.52 22.50 11.17
N THR A 150 20.61 22.66 12.49
CA THR A 150 20.97 21.61 13.47
C THR A 150 19.99 20.43 13.44
N ASN A 151 18.70 20.69 13.21
CA ASN A 151 17.66 19.65 13.15
C ASN A 151 17.86 18.68 11.98
N TYR A 152 18.59 19.13 10.96
CA TYR A 152 18.89 18.38 9.75
C TYR A 152 20.28 17.74 9.83
N LEU A 153 21.28 18.50 10.30
CA LEU A 153 22.66 18.01 10.40
C LEU A 153 22.80 16.85 11.39
N LEU A 154 22.16 16.93 12.55
CA LEU A 154 22.29 15.91 13.61
C LEU A 154 21.79 14.52 13.14
N PRO A 155 20.58 14.37 12.56
CA PRO A 155 20.16 13.09 11.99
C PRO A 155 21.08 12.54 10.90
N TRP A 156 21.63 13.41 10.04
CA TRP A 156 22.61 12.97 9.04
C TRP A 156 23.87 12.39 9.68
N LEU A 157 24.40 13.08 10.70
CA LEU A 157 25.63 12.69 11.40
C LEU A 157 25.45 11.50 12.35
N LEU A 158 24.35 11.47 13.11
CA LEU A 158 24.14 10.52 14.21
C LEU A 158 23.33 9.28 13.82
N THR A 159 22.61 9.34 12.71
CA THR A 159 21.76 8.24 12.23
C THR A 159 22.26 7.70 10.89
N LEU A 160 22.32 8.54 9.86
CA LEU A 160 22.60 8.08 8.49
C LEU A 160 24.06 7.66 8.30
N LEU A 161 25.02 8.45 8.77
CA LEU A 161 26.44 8.11 8.63
C LEU A 161 26.84 6.81 9.37
N PRO A 162 26.45 6.59 10.65
CA PRO A 162 26.70 5.33 11.34
C PRO A 162 26.08 4.15 10.61
N ASN A 163 24.81 4.26 10.18
CA ASN A 163 24.15 3.18 9.42
C ASN A 163 24.91 2.87 8.12
N THR A 164 25.36 3.90 7.39
CA THR A 164 26.16 3.74 6.18
C THR A 164 27.49 3.04 6.46
N PHE A 165 28.13 3.33 7.59
CA PHE A 165 29.37 2.68 7.98
C PHE A 165 29.15 1.22 8.36
N ILE A 166 28.15 0.92 9.19
CA ILE A 166 27.80 -0.42 9.67
C ILE A 166 27.48 -1.35 8.48
N PHE A 167 26.49 -0.97 7.67
CA PHE A 167 26.06 -1.79 6.54
C PHE A 167 27.06 -1.74 5.39
N GLY A 168 27.72 -0.59 5.20
CA GLY A 168 28.76 -0.45 4.19
C GLY A 168 29.94 -1.37 4.45
N ALA A 169 30.40 -1.48 5.70
CA ALA A 169 31.47 -2.41 6.07
C ALA A 169 31.05 -3.87 5.83
N LEU A 170 29.84 -4.23 6.26
CA LEU A 170 29.29 -5.57 6.06
C LEU A 170 29.24 -5.96 4.57
N PHE A 171 28.63 -5.12 3.73
CA PHE A 171 28.46 -5.39 2.31
C PHE A 171 29.75 -5.33 1.51
N PHE A 172 30.64 -4.39 1.86
CA PHE A 172 31.97 -4.29 1.26
C PHE A 172 32.76 -5.58 1.51
N VAL A 173 32.79 -6.07 2.76
CA VAL A 173 33.51 -7.29 3.13
C VAL A 173 32.87 -8.52 2.47
N LEU A 174 31.54 -8.58 2.45
CA LEU A 174 30.82 -9.67 1.80
C LEU A 174 31.10 -9.73 0.29
N ALA A 175 31.15 -8.59 -0.41
CA ALA A 175 31.58 -8.52 -1.81
C ALA A 175 33.05 -8.91 -1.99
N ALA A 176 33.93 -8.39 -1.14
CA ALA A 176 35.37 -8.66 -1.23
C ALA A 176 35.70 -10.16 -1.05
N LEU A 177 34.98 -10.85 -0.16
CA LEU A 177 35.16 -12.28 0.09
C LEU A 177 34.48 -13.17 -0.95
N SER A 178 33.25 -12.82 -1.37
CA SER A 178 32.48 -13.63 -2.32
C SER A 178 32.88 -13.39 -3.79
N ARG A 179 33.49 -12.24 -4.09
CA ARG A 179 33.81 -11.76 -5.45
C ARG A 179 32.60 -11.70 -6.38
N ARG A 180 31.39 -11.65 -5.82
CA ARG A 180 30.11 -11.60 -6.54
C ARG A 180 29.22 -10.55 -5.90
N MET A 181 28.47 -9.78 -6.69
CA MET A 181 27.55 -8.74 -6.18
C MET A 181 26.34 -9.29 -5.43
N LEU A 182 26.10 -10.57 -5.63
CA LEU A 182 24.78 -11.12 -5.52
C LEU A 182 24.49 -11.67 -4.10
N PRO A 183 25.49 -12.15 -3.30
CA PRO A 183 25.29 -12.30 -1.85
C PRO A 183 25.07 -10.94 -1.16
N VAL A 184 25.65 -9.86 -1.70
CA VAL A 184 25.48 -8.51 -1.17
C VAL A 184 24.05 -7.99 -1.32
N TYR A 185 23.41 -8.24 -2.47
CA TYR A 185 21.99 -7.93 -2.65
C TYR A 185 21.07 -8.76 -1.75
N VAL A 186 21.36 -10.05 -1.55
CA VAL A 186 20.59 -10.88 -0.62
C VAL A 186 20.69 -10.34 0.80
N ALA A 187 21.91 -10.09 1.27
CA ALA A 187 22.15 -9.57 2.61
C ALA A 187 21.42 -8.23 2.81
N SER A 188 21.38 -7.35 1.81
CA SER A 188 20.67 -6.07 1.95
C SER A 188 19.16 -6.21 2.05
N ILE A 189 18.56 -7.11 1.28
CA ILE A 189 17.13 -7.42 1.36
C ILE A 189 16.81 -8.02 2.74
N VAL A 190 17.60 -9.00 3.20
CA VAL A 190 17.41 -9.63 4.52
C VAL A 190 17.52 -8.61 5.64
N MET A 191 18.51 -7.70 5.60
CA MET A 191 18.65 -6.65 6.61
C MET A 191 17.49 -5.65 6.58
N MET A 192 17.02 -5.26 5.40
CA MET A 192 15.86 -4.37 5.25
C MET A 192 14.57 -5.03 5.77
N ILE A 193 14.42 -6.34 5.57
CA ILE A 193 13.28 -7.10 6.10
C ILE A 193 13.38 -7.24 7.62
N GLY A 194 14.58 -7.54 8.13
CA GLY A 194 14.86 -7.56 9.56
C GLY A 194 14.49 -6.25 10.25
N TYR A 195 14.73 -5.10 9.59
CA TYR A 195 14.31 -3.79 10.10
C TYR A 195 12.79 -3.64 10.24
N ILE A 196 12.03 -4.05 9.23
CA ILE A 196 10.57 -3.91 9.23
C ILE A 196 9.95 -4.82 10.30
N VAL A 197 10.55 -5.98 10.50
CA VAL A 197 10.07 -7.03 11.40
C VAL A 197 10.50 -6.80 12.86
N ALA A 198 11.70 -6.27 13.11
CA ALA A 198 12.24 -6.15 14.47
C ALA A 198 11.32 -5.39 15.46
N PRO A 199 10.65 -4.28 15.09
CA PRO A 199 9.74 -3.57 16.00
C PRO A 199 8.52 -4.38 16.45
N SER A 200 7.97 -5.28 15.61
CA SER A 200 6.81 -6.10 16.01
C SER A 200 7.20 -7.18 17.02
N LEU A 201 8.35 -7.85 16.82
CA LEU A 201 8.90 -8.80 17.80
C LEU A 201 9.29 -8.14 19.12
N ALA A 202 9.67 -6.87 19.07
CA ALA A 202 10.08 -6.10 20.24
C ALA A 202 8.93 -5.65 21.15
N ARG A 203 7.68 -5.70 20.68
CA ARG A 203 6.53 -5.10 21.35
C ARG A 203 6.09 -5.86 22.61
N ASP A 204 6.20 -7.19 22.58
CA ASP A 204 5.79 -8.10 23.67
C ASP A 204 6.94 -8.50 24.60
N LEU A 205 8.18 -8.14 24.25
CA LEU A 205 9.30 -8.31 25.17
C LEU A 205 9.18 -7.24 26.26
N ASP A 206 8.97 -7.66 27.52
CA ASP A 206 9.18 -6.83 28.72
C ASP A 206 10.57 -6.14 28.74
N TYR A 207 11.47 -6.56 27.85
CA TYR A 207 12.79 -6.02 27.58
C TYR A 207 12.83 -5.04 26.39
N LYS A 208 12.00 -3.98 26.41
CA LYS A 208 12.07 -2.86 25.42
C LYS A 208 13.50 -2.32 25.22
N THR A 209 14.32 -2.35 26.27
CA THR A 209 15.75 -1.96 26.23
C THR A 209 16.60 -2.92 25.42
N LEU A 210 16.41 -4.24 25.56
CA LEU A 210 17.13 -5.25 24.79
C LEU A 210 16.79 -5.12 23.30
N ALA A 211 15.51 -4.94 22.97
CA ALA A 211 15.07 -4.68 21.60
C ALA A 211 15.73 -3.43 21.00
N ALA A 212 15.84 -2.35 21.78
CA ALA A 212 16.52 -1.14 21.37
C ALA A 212 18.04 -1.35 21.14
N LEU A 213 18.70 -2.27 21.84
CA LEU A 213 20.12 -2.58 21.66
C LEU A 213 20.37 -3.51 20.47
N ILE A 214 19.48 -4.46 20.21
CA ILE A 214 19.60 -5.43 19.10
C ILE A 214 19.29 -4.79 17.74
N ASP A 215 18.57 -3.67 17.68
CA ASP A 215 18.25 -2.99 16.43
C ASP A 215 19.49 -2.33 15.76
N PRO A 216 20.00 -2.84 14.62
CA PRO A 216 21.18 -2.28 13.95
C PRO A 216 20.93 -0.92 13.29
N PHE A 217 19.67 -0.55 13.05
CA PHE A 217 19.31 0.75 12.47
C PHE A 217 19.19 1.83 13.54
N GLY A 218 19.00 1.44 14.80
CA GLY A 218 18.87 2.30 15.97
C GLY A 218 17.54 3.08 16.02
N THR A 219 16.55 2.69 15.22
CA THR A 219 15.22 3.33 15.20
C THR A 219 14.46 3.05 16.49
N THR A 220 14.50 1.81 16.96
CA THR A 220 13.87 1.39 18.22
C THR A 220 14.53 2.10 19.41
N ALA A 221 15.84 2.29 19.37
CA ALA A 221 16.57 3.08 20.37
C ALA A 221 16.16 4.56 20.35
N LEU A 222 15.97 5.15 19.17
CA LEU A 222 15.46 6.52 19.01
C LEU A 222 14.02 6.67 19.53
N ILE A 223 13.14 5.71 19.24
CA ILE A 223 11.77 5.69 19.75
C ILE A 223 11.78 5.58 21.27
N ARG A 224 12.60 4.68 21.84
CA ARG A 224 12.71 4.49 23.29
C ARG A 224 13.27 5.72 24.01
N LEU A 225 14.26 6.39 23.43
CA LEU A 225 14.80 7.65 23.96
C LEU A 225 13.73 8.74 24.07
N THR A 226 12.78 8.76 23.13
CA THR A 226 11.78 9.83 22.99
C THR A 226 10.36 9.44 23.46
N GLU A 227 10.19 8.23 24.02
CA GLU A 227 8.89 7.66 24.38
C GLU A 227 8.12 8.55 25.38
N TYR A 228 8.80 9.01 26.43
CA TYR A 228 8.20 9.82 27.50
C TYR A 228 8.30 11.33 27.30
N TRP A 229 8.78 11.81 26.15
CA TRP A 229 8.87 13.25 25.90
C TRP A 229 7.47 13.87 25.74
N PRO A 230 7.14 14.94 26.48
CA PRO A 230 5.94 15.75 26.23
C PRO A 230 5.95 16.32 24.80
N ILE A 231 4.77 16.70 24.28
CA ILE A 231 4.63 17.27 22.92
C ILE A 231 5.55 18.50 22.73
N ALA A 232 5.66 19.36 23.74
CA ALA A 232 6.53 20.53 23.71
C ALA A 232 8.02 20.16 23.56
N GLU A 233 8.49 19.15 24.30
CA GLU A 233 9.86 18.65 24.17
C GLU A 233 10.09 17.95 22.84
N ARG A 234 9.14 17.15 22.34
CA ARG A 234 9.24 16.50 21.03
C ARG A 234 9.42 17.49 19.88
N ASN A 235 8.94 18.72 20.04
CA ASN A 235 9.01 19.78 19.04
C ASN A 235 10.32 20.57 19.07
N THR A 236 10.99 20.66 20.21
CA THR A 236 12.11 21.60 20.44
C THR A 236 13.41 20.93 20.83
N ARG A 237 13.35 19.79 21.52
CA ARG A 237 14.53 19.10 22.06
C ARG A 237 15.29 18.39 20.95
N LEU A 238 16.58 18.71 20.82
CA LEU A 238 17.50 18.05 19.88
C LEU A 238 17.73 16.60 20.29
N VAL A 239 17.86 15.72 19.29
CA VAL A 239 18.22 14.31 19.50
C VAL A 239 19.74 14.19 19.49
N THR A 240 20.31 13.95 20.67
CA THR A 240 21.74 13.77 20.90
C THR A 240 22.08 12.31 21.21
N LEU A 241 23.37 11.97 21.26
CA LEU A 241 23.85 10.64 21.65
C LEU A 241 23.78 10.48 23.18
N GLU A 242 22.62 10.06 23.68
CA GLU A 242 22.38 9.85 25.11
C GLU A 242 21.72 8.50 25.40
N GLY A 243 21.93 7.99 26.63
CA GLY A 243 21.29 6.78 27.15
C GLY A 243 21.41 5.57 26.22
N VAL A 244 20.27 4.92 25.94
CA VAL A 244 20.20 3.69 25.13
C VAL A 244 20.63 3.94 23.67
N TYR A 245 20.44 5.15 23.15
CA TYR A 245 20.81 5.48 21.77
C TYR A 245 22.33 5.50 21.58
N LEU A 246 23.08 6.10 22.51
CA LEU A 246 24.54 6.08 22.48
C LEU A 246 25.09 4.65 22.54
N VAL A 247 24.58 3.83 23.48
CA VAL A 247 25.03 2.44 23.65
C VAL A 247 24.78 1.63 22.38
N ASN A 248 23.60 1.77 21.77
CA ASN A 248 23.30 1.14 20.48
C ASN A 248 24.32 1.54 19.40
N ARG A 249 24.60 2.84 19.25
CA ARG A 249 25.56 3.33 18.23
C ARG A 249 26.97 2.81 18.47
N LEU A 250 27.44 2.75 19.71
CA LEU A 250 28.75 2.20 20.05
C LEU A 250 28.86 0.71 19.72
N ILE A 251 27.84 -0.08 20.07
CA ILE A 251 27.80 -1.52 19.78
C ILE A 251 27.89 -1.77 18.28
N TRP A 252 27.03 -1.12 17.49
CA TRP A 252 26.93 -1.42 16.06
C TRP A 252 28.06 -0.80 15.23
N VAL A 253 28.52 0.42 15.54
CA VAL A 253 29.72 0.99 14.90
C VAL A 253 30.95 0.13 15.25
N GLY A 254 31.06 -0.33 16.50
CA GLY A 254 32.08 -1.30 16.91
C GLY A 254 32.01 -2.60 16.11
N PHE A 255 30.81 -3.16 15.94
CA PHE A 255 30.58 -4.34 15.09
C PHE A 255 31.02 -4.09 13.63
N GLY A 256 30.63 -2.97 13.03
CA GLY A 256 31.04 -2.61 11.67
C GLY A 256 32.57 -2.50 11.54
N LEU A 257 33.24 -1.93 12.53
CA LEU A 257 34.71 -1.86 12.58
C LEU A 257 35.34 -3.26 12.68
N VAL A 258 34.82 -4.13 13.54
CA VAL A 258 35.28 -5.52 13.66
C VAL A 258 35.10 -6.27 12.34
N VAL A 259 33.95 -6.13 11.69
CA VAL A 259 33.69 -6.76 10.38
C VAL A 259 34.67 -6.26 9.33
N LEU A 260 34.93 -4.95 9.27
CA LEU A 260 35.91 -4.35 8.35
C LEU A 260 37.32 -4.90 8.61
N LEU A 261 37.74 -5.00 9.88
CA LEU A 261 39.04 -5.53 10.27
C LEU A 261 39.18 -7.03 9.97
N LEU A 262 38.14 -7.83 10.21
CA LEU A 262 38.10 -9.24 9.84
C LEU A 262 38.16 -9.43 8.32
N GLY A 263 37.41 -8.60 7.57
CA GLY A 263 37.45 -8.56 6.12
C GLY A 263 38.84 -8.19 5.60
N TYR A 264 39.46 -7.17 6.18
CA TYR A 264 40.85 -6.81 5.90
C TYR A 264 41.79 -7.99 6.19
N TRP A 265 41.69 -8.65 7.34
CA TRP A 265 42.56 -9.78 7.68
C TRP A 265 42.41 -10.94 6.70
N ARG A 266 41.17 -11.31 6.37
CA ARG A 266 40.83 -12.42 5.47
C ARG A 266 41.11 -12.13 3.99
N PHE A 267 41.13 -10.88 3.57
CA PHE A 267 41.40 -10.48 2.18
C PHE A 267 42.85 -10.78 1.81
N HIS A 268 43.09 -11.44 0.68
CA HIS A 268 44.45 -11.72 0.19
C HIS A 268 44.62 -11.12 -1.20
N THR A 269 45.64 -10.27 -1.37
CA THR A 269 46.02 -9.61 -2.64
C THR A 269 46.83 -10.51 -3.55
N THR A 270 47.33 -11.64 -3.04
CA THR A 270 47.94 -12.66 -3.88
C THR A 270 46.85 -13.30 -4.72
N GLY A 271 47.00 -13.22 -6.05
CA GLY A 271 46.30 -14.11 -6.95
C GLY A 271 46.67 -15.53 -6.54
N ASN A 272 45.83 -16.16 -5.70
CA ASN A 272 45.84 -17.60 -5.58
C ASN A 272 45.50 -18.11 -6.97
N ILE A 273 46.56 -18.42 -7.73
CA ILE A 273 46.59 -19.57 -8.60
C ILE A 273 46.07 -20.69 -7.73
N ASP A 274 44.77 -20.98 -7.87
CA ASP A 274 44.08 -21.98 -7.10
C ASP A 274 44.83 -23.31 -7.26
N PRO A 275 45.57 -23.82 -6.26
CA PRO A 275 46.39 -25.01 -6.44
C PRO A 275 45.50 -26.24 -6.69
N ARG A 276 44.20 -26.12 -6.37
CA ARG A 276 43.20 -27.17 -6.54
C ARG A 276 42.66 -27.29 -7.97
N HIS A 277 42.85 -26.28 -8.82
CA HIS A 277 42.50 -26.38 -10.25
C HIS A 277 43.68 -26.72 -11.16
N ARG A 278 44.91 -26.86 -10.63
CA ARG A 278 46.07 -27.31 -11.40
C ARG A 278 46.38 -28.80 -11.24
N LYS A 279 45.35 -29.62 -11.01
CA LYS A 279 45.41 -31.09 -11.13
C LYS A 279 44.41 -31.68 -12.12
N GLY A 280 43.74 -30.85 -12.92
CA GLY A 280 42.87 -31.28 -14.01
C GLY A 280 43.00 -30.35 -15.20
N GLN A 281 43.72 -30.81 -16.23
CA GLN A 281 43.65 -30.34 -17.61
C GLN A 281 44.05 -28.88 -17.89
N GLN A 282 45.36 -28.63 -17.96
CA GLN A 282 45.87 -27.94 -19.15
C GLN A 282 45.88 -28.97 -20.29
N LEU A 283 44.71 -29.27 -20.83
CA LEU A 283 44.65 -29.63 -22.24
C LEU A 283 44.88 -28.30 -22.94
N VAL A 284 46.07 -28.12 -23.51
CA VAL A 284 46.17 -27.30 -24.70
C VAL A 284 45.19 -27.95 -25.67
N GLU A 285 43.98 -27.39 -25.75
CA GLU A 285 43.01 -27.80 -26.73
C GLU A 285 43.70 -27.55 -28.07
N ALA A 286 44.13 -28.63 -28.72
CA ALA A 286 44.58 -28.56 -30.09
C ALA A 286 43.49 -27.81 -30.86
N PRO A 287 43.83 -26.78 -31.67
CA PRO A 287 42.83 -26.05 -32.41
C PRO A 287 41.98 -27.06 -33.15
N LEU A 288 40.71 -27.20 -32.75
CA LEU A 288 39.76 -28.03 -33.47
C LEU A 288 39.78 -27.51 -34.90
N PRO A 289 40.12 -28.34 -35.90
CA PRO A 289 40.06 -27.90 -37.27
C PRO A 289 38.60 -27.55 -37.53
N ILE A 290 38.33 -26.26 -37.74
CA ILE A 290 37.03 -25.75 -38.17
C ILE A 290 36.89 -26.13 -39.65
N THR A 291 36.78 -27.42 -39.92
CA THR A 291 36.49 -27.99 -41.23
C THR A 291 35.10 -28.60 -41.19
N HIS A 292 34.13 -27.76 -40.86
CA HIS A 292 32.83 -27.87 -41.49
C HIS A 292 32.67 -26.59 -42.29
N ALA A 293 32.72 -26.71 -43.63
CA ALA A 293 32.17 -25.66 -44.48
C ALA A 293 30.78 -25.37 -43.94
N ALA A 294 30.51 -24.11 -43.57
CA ALA A 294 29.20 -23.70 -43.12
C ALA A 294 28.22 -24.10 -44.21
N VAL A 295 27.48 -25.19 -43.97
CA VAL A 295 26.38 -25.58 -44.84
C VAL A 295 25.44 -24.40 -44.79
N ASP A 296 25.21 -23.77 -45.94
CA ASP A 296 24.26 -22.68 -46.10
C ASP A 296 22.89 -23.23 -45.70
N THR A 297 22.56 -23.10 -44.42
CA THR A 297 21.32 -23.58 -43.80
C THR A 297 20.24 -22.56 -44.14
N ARG A 298 19.93 -22.46 -45.44
CA ARG A 298 18.73 -21.83 -45.97
C ARG A 298 17.50 -22.70 -45.78
N GLU A 299 17.49 -23.57 -44.76
CA GLU A 299 16.23 -24.16 -44.33
C GLU A 299 15.39 -23.03 -43.75
N ALA A 300 14.27 -22.72 -44.42
CA ALA A 300 13.28 -21.84 -43.86
C ALA A 300 12.90 -22.41 -42.48
N PRO A 301 12.98 -21.61 -41.40
CA PRO A 301 12.65 -22.11 -40.07
C PRO A 301 11.21 -22.67 -40.08
N ASP A 302 11.11 -23.99 -39.92
CA ASP A 302 9.84 -24.72 -39.94
C ASP A 302 9.07 -24.47 -38.64
N PHE A 303 8.37 -23.34 -38.60
CA PHE A 303 7.44 -22.98 -37.52
C PHE A 303 6.09 -23.69 -37.65
N GLU A 304 5.77 -24.28 -38.81
CA GLU A 304 4.52 -25.01 -39.01
C GLU A 304 4.56 -26.39 -38.34
N ARG A 305 5.70 -27.09 -38.37
CA ARG A 305 5.86 -28.38 -37.67
C ARG A 305 6.17 -28.27 -36.17
N ARG A 306 6.67 -27.12 -35.69
CA ARG A 306 6.95 -26.89 -34.25
C ARG A 306 5.93 -25.90 -33.67
N SER A 307 4.97 -26.40 -32.91
CA SER A 307 3.94 -25.56 -32.30
C SER A 307 4.55 -24.42 -31.45
N LEU A 308 4.28 -23.18 -31.85
CA LEU A 308 4.75 -21.98 -31.14
C LEU A 308 4.30 -21.96 -29.67
N ALA A 309 3.16 -22.57 -29.37
CA ALA A 309 2.67 -22.77 -28.01
C ALA A 309 3.60 -23.68 -27.18
N PHE A 310 4.14 -24.74 -27.77
CA PHE A 310 5.10 -25.61 -27.08
C PHE A 310 6.45 -24.92 -26.86
N LEU A 311 6.90 -24.13 -27.83
CA LEU A 311 8.09 -23.28 -27.66
C LEU A 311 7.89 -22.22 -26.57
N LEU A 312 6.69 -21.62 -26.48
CA LEU A 312 6.33 -20.71 -25.41
C LEU A 312 6.35 -21.43 -24.06
N GLY A 313 5.69 -22.58 -23.95
CA GLY A 313 5.68 -23.38 -22.72
C GLY A 313 7.08 -23.77 -22.26
N LYS A 314 7.95 -24.20 -23.18
CA LYS A 314 9.37 -24.44 -22.88
C LYS A 314 10.08 -23.17 -22.44
N SER A 315 9.90 -22.05 -23.14
CA SER A 315 10.51 -20.76 -22.76
C SER A 315 10.09 -20.34 -21.36
N VAL A 316 8.79 -20.41 -21.04
CA VAL A 316 8.25 -20.12 -19.70
C VAL A 316 8.88 -21.03 -18.67
N TRP A 317 8.88 -22.34 -18.92
CA TRP A 317 9.47 -23.33 -18.01
C TRP A 317 10.96 -23.10 -17.77
N TYR A 318 11.75 -22.80 -18.82
CA TYR A 318 13.17 -22.52 -18.68
C TYR A 318 13.41 -21.25 -17.86
N ASN A 319 12.75 -20.13 -18.20
CA ASN A 319 12.87 -18.89 -17.45
C ASN A 319 12.43 -19.04 -15.99
N LEU A 320 11.33 -19.77 -15.74
CA LEU A 320 10.82 -20.06 -14.40
C LEU A 320 11.77 -20.97 -13.61
N ARG A 321 12.25 -22.06 -14.21
CA ARG A 321 13.18 -23.01 -13.58
C ARG A 321 14.50 -22.34 -13.23
N GLU A 322 15.03 -21.51 -14.12
CA GLU A 322 16.27 -20.78 -13.89
C GLU A 322 16.11 -19.77 -12.75
N SER A 323 14.98 -19.05 -12.72
CA SER A 323 14.72 -18.05 -11.68
C SER A 323 14.40 -18.69 -10.33
N SER A 324 13.63 -19.78 -10.30
CA SER A 324 13.25 -20.49 -9.06
C SER A 324 14.38 -21.31 -8.44
N LYS A 325 15.28 -21.88 -9.26
CA LYS A 325 16.49 -22.57 -8.76
C LYS A 325 17.56 -21.60 -8.28
N ASN A 326 17.38 -20.32 -8.52
CA ASN A 326 18.30 -19.32 -8.08
C ASN A 326 18.26 -19.20 -6.55
N VAL A 327 19.42 -19.12 -5.90
CA VAL A 327 19.53 -18.99 -4.44
C VAL A 327 18.78 -17.74 -3.95
N TYR A 328 18.63 -16.71 -4.81
CA TYR A 328 17.88 -15.49 -4.46
C TYR A 328 16.40 -15.75 -4.33
N PHE A 329 15.81 -16.55 -5.22
CA PHE A 329 14.39 -16.89 -5.08
C PHE A 329 14.14 -17.60 -3.76
N LEU A 330 15.02 -18.53 -3.36
CA LEU A 330 14.92 -19.17 -2.04
C LEU A 330 15.07 -18.16 -0.90
N ALA A 331 16.05 -17.26 -0.95
CA ALA A 331 16.25 -16.25 0.08
C ALA A 331 15.07 -15.29 0.21
N LEU A 332 14.51 -14.83 -0.92
CA LEU A 332 13.32 -14.00 -0.99
C LEU A 332 12.10 -14.77 -0.46
N ALA A 333 11.87 -16.00 -0.92
CA ALA A 333 10.81 -16.87 -0.41
C ALA A 333 10.88 -17.02 1.12
N VAL A 334 12.04 -17.37 1.67
CA VAL A 334 12.26 -17.46 3.13
C VAL A 334 11.96 -16.13 3.79
N ALA A 335 12.42 -15.01 3.22
CA ALA A 335 12.16 -13.70 3.81
C ALA A 335 10.67 -13.32 3.78
N GLY A 336 9.95 -13.62 2.69
CA GLY A 336 8.49 -13.46 2.61
C GLY A 336 7.76 -14.34 3.65
N ALA A 337 8.21 -15.57 3.86
CA ALA A 337 7.68 -16.45 4.90
C ALA A 337 7.92 -15.89 6.31
N LEU A 338 9.12 -15.35 6.58
CA LEU A 338 9.47 -14.73 7.86
C LEU A 338 8.65 -13.47 8.13
N ILE A 339 8.40 -12.63 7.12
CA ILE A 339 7.55 -11.44 7.28
C ILE A 339 6.11 -11.85 7.62
N LEU A 340 5.54 -12.86 6.95
CA LEU A 340 4.20 -13.36 7.30
C LEU A 340 4.16 -13.92 8.72
N ALA A 341 5.14 -14.74 9.08
CA ALA A 341 5.22 -15.31 10.42
C ALA A 341 5.31 -14.21 11.49
N ALA A 342 6.17 -13.21 11.28
CA ALA A 342 6.29 -12.08 12.20
C ALA A 342 5.03 -11.22 12.28
N SER A 343 4.43 -10.89 11.14
CA SER A 343 3.22 -10.06 11.09
C SER A 343 2.00 -10.81 11.67
N SER A 344 2.04 -12.15 11.67
CA SER A 344 1.01 -12.94 12.33
C SER A 344 1.05 -12.85 13.85
N LEU A 345 2.14 -12.38 14.48
CA LEU A 345 2.19 -12.19 15.93
C LEU A 345 1.16 -11.15 16.38
N ASP A 346 1.06 -10.04 15.64
CA ASP A 346 0.04 -8.98 15.87
C ASP A 346 -1.39 -9.45 15.53
N LEU A 347 -1.53 -10.60 14.85
CA LEU A 347 -2.82 -11.08 14.37
C LEU A 347 -3.62 -11.69 15.52
N GLY A 348 -4.60 -10.92 15.99
CA GLY A 348 -5.71 -11.45 16.77
C GLY A 348 -5.86 -10.93 18.19
N SER A 349 -5.28 -9.78 18.58
CA SER A 349 -5.66 -9.13 19.84
C SER A 349 -6.58 -7.94 19.55
N ILE A 350 -7.87 -8.06 19.85
CA ILE A 350 -8.80 -6.92 19.86
C ILE A 350 -9.03 -6.55 21.32
N TYR A 351 -8.60 -5.35 21.73
CA TYR A 351 -8.72 -4.85 23.11
C TYR A 351 -8.21 -5.85 24.17
N GLY A 352 -7.13 -6.57 23.89
CA GLY A 352 -6.54 -7.57 24.80
C GLY A 352 -7.20 -8.95 24.78
N THR A 353 -8.22 -9.17 23.94
CA THR A 353 -8.85 -10.49 23.76
C THR A 353 -8.31 -11.18 22.51
N ASN A 354 -7.84 -12.42 22.67
CA ASN A 354 -7.35 -13.24 21.57
C ASN A 354 -8.50 -13.74 20.70
N THR A 355 -8.50 -13.41 19.41
CA THR A 355 -9.43 -13.89 18.39
C THR A 355 -8.84 -15.10 17.67
N LEU A 356 -9.69 -16.03 17.24
CA LEU A 356 -9.27 -17.17 16.43
C LEU A 356 -8.78 -16.71 15.04
N PRO A 357 -7.64 -17.21 14.53
CA PRO A 357 -7.09 -16.85 13.23
C PRO A 357 -7.84 -17.59 12.10
N VAL A 358 -9.10 -17.22 11.91
CA VAL A 358 -9.94 -17.73 10.82
C VAL A 358 -9.34 -17.38 9.45
N THR A 359 -9.64 -18.20 8.45
CA THR A 359 -8.96 -18.17 7.14
C THR A 359 -8.98 -16.80 6.46
N TYR A 360 -10.07 -16.04 6.56
CA TYR A 360 -10.14 -14.72 5.94
C TYR A 360 -9.16 -13.71 6.57
N MET A 361 -8.94 -13.77 7.89
CA MET A 361 -7.98 -12.86 8.56
C MET A 361 -6.56 -13.13 8.10
N VAL A 362 -6.22 -14.40 7.87
CA VAL A 362 -4.90 -14.78 7.34
C VAL A 362 -4.76 -14.36 5.88
N LEU A 363 -5.83 -14.42 5.09
CA LEU A 363 -5.85 -13.90 3.71
C LEU A 363 -5.70 -12.38 3.64
N GLU A 364 -6.36 -11.64 4.53
CA GLU A 364 -6.18 -10.19 4.67
C GLU A 364 -4.75 -9.85 5.08
N LEU A 365 -4.19 -10.58 6.06
CA LEU A 365 -2.77 -10.45 6.41
C LEU A 365 -1.86 -10.67 5.20
N ILE A 366 -2.09 -11.75 4.44
CA ILE A 366 -1.30 -12.03 3.24
C ILE A 366 -1.43 -10.87 2.25
N ARG A 367 -2.64 -10.39 1.96
CA ARG A 367 -2.87 -9.26 1.05
C ARG A 367 -2.08 -8.03 1.47
N ASP A 368 -2.22 -7.59 2.72
CA ASP A 368 -1.65 -6.34 3.21
C ASP A 368 -0.11 -6.40 3.27
N VAL A 369 0.43 -7.54 3.70
CA VAL A 369 1.89 -7.74 3.78
C VAL A 369 2.52 -7.96 2.41
N PHE A 370 1.86 -8.74 1.54
CA PHE A 370 2.44 -9.10 0.24
C PHE A 370 2.27 -8.02 -0.82
N GLU A 371 1.40 -7.02 -0.66
CA GLU A 371 1.24 -5.95 -1.65
C GLU A 371 2.57 -5.23 -1.95
N LEU A 372 3.22 -4.67 -0.93
CA LEU A 372 4.50 -4.00 -1.08
C LEU A 372 5.64 -4.98 -1.43
N TYR A 373 5.63 -6.16 -0.80
CA TYR A 373 6.64 -7.19 -1.04
C TYR A 373 6.62 -7.65 -2.50
N MET A 374 5.45 -8.03 -3.03
CA MET A 374 5.29 -8.44 -4.43
C MET A 374 5.67 -7.33 -5.39
N LEU A 375 5.41 -6.05 -5.06
CA LEU A 375 5.87 -4.94 -5.88
C LEU A 375 7.38 -4.89 -6.01
N VAL A 376 8.11 -4.95 -4.90
CA VAL A 376 9.58 -4.94 -4.91
C VAL A 376 10.13 -6.16 -5.64
N VAL A 377 9.64 -7.36 -5.30
CA VAL A 377 10.10 -8.62 -5.90
C VAL A 377 9.84 -8.67 -7.40
N THR A 378 8.63 -8.33 -7.84
CA THR A 378 8.25 -8.31 -9.25
C THR A 378 9.09 -7.33 -10.03
N THR A 379 9.31 -6.13 -9.49
CA THR A 379 10.15 -5.10 -10.11
C THR A 379 11.57 -5.62 -10.32
N LEU A 380 12.18 -6.19 -9.28
CA LEU A 380 13.56 -6.71 -9.33
C LEU A 380 13.71 -7.84 -10.35
N PHE A 381 12.87 -8.87 -10.27
CA PHE A 381 12.92 -10.02 -11.19
C PHE A 381 12.55 -9.64 -12.63
N ALA A 382 11.65 -8.68 -12.84
CA ALA A 382 11.38 -8.17 -14.19
C ALA A 382 12.65 -7.60 -14.83
N GLY A 383 13.41 -6.79 -14.09
CA GLY A 383 14.67 -6.25 -14.60
C GLY A 383 15.75 -7.33 -14.77
N GLU A 384 15.87 -8.27 -13.82
CA GLU A 384 16.81 -9.39 -13.97
C GLU A 384 16.49 -10.21 -15.23
N MET A 385 15.25 -10.65 -15.41
CA MET A 385 14.83 -11.45 -16.57
C MET A 385 15.02 -10.71 -17.91
N VAL A 386 14.72 -9.41 -17.97
CA VAL A 386 14.86 -8.62 -19.20
C VAL A 386 16.34 -8.43 -19.56
N TRP A 387 17.21 -8.17 -18.58
CA TRP A 387 18.62 -7.82 -18.81
C TRP A 387 19.60 -9.00 -18.76
N ARG A 388 19.19 -10.16 -18.22
CA ARG A 388 20.05 -11.34 -18.02
C ARG A 388 20.86 -11.74 -19.24
N GLU A 389 20.24 -11.72 -20.41
CA GLU A 389 20.87 -12.12 -21.68
C GLU A 389 21.97 -11.14 -22.12
N ARG A 390 21.80 -9.85 -21.81
CA ARG A 390 22.79 -8.80 -22.08
C ARG A 390 23.97 -8.90 -21.10
N GLU A 391 23.69 -9.18 -19.83
CA GLU A 391 24.71 -9.36 -18.79
C GLU A 391 25.55 -10.61 -19.02
N ALA A 392 24.94 -11.69 -19.51
CA ALA A 392 25.65 -12.90 -19.93
C ALA A 392 26.40 -12.75 -21.27
N ARG A 393 26.33 -11.58 -21.93
CA ARG A 393 26.87 -11.33 -23.29
C ARG A 393 26.32 -12.28 -24.38
N MET A 394 25.12 -12.83 -24.16
CA MET A 394 24.45 -13.77 -25.06
C MET A 394 23.34 -13.12 -25.91
N ALA A 395 23.02 -11.86 -25.66
CA ALA A 395 21.91 -11.17 -26.32
C ALA A 395 22.00 -11.19 -27.85
N GLN A 396 23.18 -10.97 -28.44
CA GLN A 396 23.37 -11.00 -29.89
C GLN A 396 23.14 -12.40 -30.48
N MET A 397 23.53 -13.45 -29.76
CA MET A 397 23.30 -14.84 -30.18
C MET A 397 21.81 -15.19 -30.16
N LEU A 398 21.08 -14.74 -29.14
CA LEU A 398 19.63 -14.95 -29.02
C LEU A 398 18.84 -14.11 -30.03
N ASP A 399 19.31 -12.89 -30.34
CA ASP A 399 18.69 -12.01 -31.33
C ASP A 399 18.84 -12.56 -32.76
N ALA A 400 19.90 -13.32 -33.04
CA ALA A 400 20.11 -13.99 -34.32
C ALA A 400 19.23 -15.24 -34.51
N MET A 401 18.56 -15.72 -33.46
CA MET A 401 17.69 -16.89 -33.58
C MET A 401 16.44 -16.57 -34.42
N PRO A 402 15.98 -17.51 -35.28
CA PRO A 402 14.71 -17.39 -35.98
C PRO A 402 13.58 -17.67 -34.97
N ALA A 403 13.34 -16.76 -34.04
CA ALA A 403 12.23 -16.82 -33.10
C ALA A 403 11.40 -15.54 -33.23
N PRO A 404 10.05 -15.61 -33.21
CA PRO A 404 9.22 -14.41 -33.21
C PRO A 404 9.53 -13.49 -32.01
N THR A 405 9.55 -12.17 -32.22
CA THR A 405 9.90 -11.18 -31.17
C THR A 405 8.96 -11.20 -29.97
N TRP A 406 7.70 -11.64 -30.15
CA TRP A 406 6.74 -11.74 -29.06
C TRP A 406 7.04 -12.90 -28.10
N LEU A 407 7.74 -13.95 -28.56
CA LEU A 407 7.92 -15.20 -27.83
C LEU A 407 8.82 -15.04 -26.59
N PRO A 408 10.02 -14.40 -26.66
CA PRO A 408 10.82 -14.14 -25.46
C PRO A 408 10.12 -13.21 -24.48
N LEU A 409 9.42 -12.19 -24.98
CA LEU A 409 8.70 -11.22 -24.16
C LEU A 409 7.56 -11.91 -23.38
N ALA A 410 6.70 -12.67 -24.06
CA ALA A 410 5.62 -13.43 -23.44
C ALA A 410 6.15 -14.54 -22.51
N GLY A 411 7.26 -15.19 -22.90
CA GLY A 411 7.90 -16.21 -22.07
C GLY A 411 8.41 -15.65 -20.74
N LYS A 412 9.06 -14.48 -20.78
CA LYS A 412 9.56 -13.79 -19.57
C LYS A 412 8.42 -13.27 -18.70
N THR A 413 7.37 -12.68 -19.28
CA THR A 413 6.23 -12.20 -18.47
C THR A 413 5.46 -13.34 -17.82
N LEU A 414 5.14 -14.42 -18.55
CA LEU A 414 4.46 -15.58 -17.98
C LEU A 414 5.34 -16.31 -16.95
N ALA A 415 6.65 -16.36 -17.15
CA ALA A 415 7.56 -16.89 -16.14
C ALA A 415 7.58 -16.03 -14.87
N LEU A 416 7.52 -14.70 -15.00
CA LEU A 416 7.42 -13.79 -13.86
C LEU A 416 6.09 -13.97 -13.10
N VAL A 417 4.97 -14.14 -13.82
CA VAL A 417 3.66 -14.48 -13.22
C VAL A 417 3.72 -15.85 -12.53
N GLY A 418 4.38 -16.84 -13.14
CA GLY A 418 4.63 -18.14 -12.50
C GLY A 418 5.45 -18.03 -11.22
N LEU A 419 6.42 -17.12 -11.17
CA LEU A 419 7.23 -16.85 -9.99
C LEU A 419 6.36 -16.25 -8.86
N GLN A 420 5.49 -15.29 -9.19
CA GLN A 420 4.51 -14.73 -8.25
C GLN A 420 3.55 -15.81 -7.72
N ALA A 421 3.08 -16.69 -8.60
CA ALA A 421 2.23 -17.82 -8.22
C ALA A 421 2.94 -18.78 -7.24
N MET A 422 4.24 -19.04 -7.41
CA MET A 422 5.02 -19.85 -6.46
C MET A 422 5.15 -19.16 -5.10
N LEU A 423 5.34 -17.84 -5.06
CA LEU A 423 5.39 -17.08 -3.81
C LEU A 423 4.03 -17.03 -3.10
N LEU A 424 2.94 -16.95 -3.85
CA LEU A 424 1.58 -17.04 -3.31
C LEU A 424 1.27 -18.45 -2.77
N LEU A 425 1.72 -19.49 -3.47
CA LEU A 425 1.61 -20.87 -2.98
C LEU A 425 2.39 -21.05 -1.67
N MET A 426 3.58 -20.46 -1.58
CA MET A 426 4.34 -20.45 -0.33
C MET A 426 3.58 -19.68 0.77
N ALA A 427 3.02 -18.51 0.46
CA ALA A 427 2.22 -17.74 1.42
C ALA A 427 0.99 -18.52 1.92
N MET A 428 0.34 -19.30 1.05
CA MET A 428 -0.74 -20.22 1.41
C MET A 428 -0.27 -21.27 2.42
N VAL A 429 0.86 -21.94 2.14
CA VAL A 429 1.42 -22.96 3.05
C VAL A 429 1.79 -22.34 4.40
N VAL A 430 2.47 -21.19 4.38
CA VAL A 430 2.85 -20.46 5.60
C VAL A 430 1.62 -20.00 6.37
N GLY A 431 0.60 -19.47 5.71
CA GLY A 431 -0.66 -19.07 6.33
C GLY A 431 -1.37 -20.25 7.02
N MET A 432 -1.45 -21.41 6.36
CA MET A 432 -2.00 -22.64 6.97
C MET A 432 -1.18 -23.10 8.18
N LEU A 433 0.16 -23.04 8.10
CA LEU A 433 1.02 -23.38 9.23
C LEU A 433 0.79 -22.42 10.41
N ILE A 434 0.63 -21.12 10.16
CA ILE A 434 0.31 -20.13 11.20
C ILE A 434 -1.02 -20.47 11.90
N GLN A 435 -2.05 -20.84 11.13
CA GLN A 435 -3.34 -21.25 11.71
C GLN A 435 -3.18 -22.49 12.61
N LEU A 436 -2.42 -23.49 12.15
CA LEU A 436 -2.13 -24.71 12.92
C LEU A 436 -1.35 -24.41 14.21
N PHE A 437 -0.29 -23.60 14.14
CA PHE A 437 0.50 -23.21 15.32
C PHE A 437 -0.28 -22.38 16.33
N LYS A 438 -1.28 -21.61 15.87
CA LYS A 438 -2.21 -20.87 16.72
C LYS A 438 -3.41 -21.70 17.22
N GLY A 439 -3.44 -23.00 16.95
CA GLY A 439 -4.47 -23.92 17.45
C GLY A 439 -5.79 -23.92 16.67
N TYR A 440 -5.83 -23.36 15.46
CA TYR A 440 -7.00 -23.38 14.59
C TYR A 440 -6.86 -24.44 13.48
N PHE A 441 -7.72 -25.46 13.52
CA PHE A 441 -7.69 -26.61 12.59
C PHE A 441 -8.70 -26.54 11.44
N GLY A 442 -9.57 -25.52 11.40
CA GLY A 442 -10.59 -25.32 10.37
C GLY A 442 -10.03 -24.76 9.06
N LEU A 443 -9.02 -25.40 8.47
CA LEU A 443 -8.35 -24.94 7.26
C LEU A 443 -9.31 -25.04 6.05
N GLU A 444 -9.35 -23.99 5.24
CA GLU A 444 -10.15 -23.94 4.01
C GLU A 444 -9.26 -23.75 2.76
N PRO A 445 -8.57 -24.81 2.27
CA PRO A 445 -7.68 -24.70 1.11
C PRO A 445 -8.35 -24.15 -0.15
N GLY A 446 -9.64 -24.48 -0.36
CA GLY A 446 -10.41 -23.96 -1.49
C GLY A 446 -10.57 -22.44 -1.45
N LEU A 447 -10.73 -21.86 -0.25
CA LEU A 447 -10.81 -20.41 -0.09
C LEU A 447 -9.47 -19.74 -0.37
N TYR A 448 -8.37 -20.32 0.10
CA TYR A 448 -7.01 -19.87 -0.25
C TYR A 448 -6.78 -19.88 -1.76
N LEU A 449 -7.09 -20.98 -2.44
CA LEU A 449 -6.91 -21.10 -3.88
C LEU A 449 -7.72 -20.04 -4.64
N ARG A 450 -8.99 -19.85 -4.25
CA ARG A 450 -9.85 -18.84 -4.88
C ARG A 450 -9.31 -17.44 -4.65
N TYR A 451 -9.06 -17.04 -3.40
CA TYR A 451 -8.61 -15.69 -3.09
C TYR A 451 -7.23 -15.38 -3.69
N LEU A 452 -6.23 -16.24 -3.47
CA LEU A 452 -4.87 -15.94 -3.90
C LEU A 452 -4.71 -15.99 -5.42
N PHE A 453 -5.34 -16.96 -6.10
CA PHE A 453 -5.11 -17.17 -7.54
C PHE A 453 -6.14 -16.48 -8.46
N THR A 454 -7.37 -16.19 -7.99
CA THR A 454 -8.35 -15.46 -8.82
C THR A 454 -8.45 -13.98 -8.46
N VAL A 455 -8.03 -13.56 -7.26
CA VAL A 455 -8.05 -12.14 -6.86
C VAL A 455 -6.64 -11.54 -6.89
N LEU A 456 -5.70 -12.07 -6.10
CA LEU A 456 -4.38 -11.45 -5.97
C LEU A 456 -3.47 -11.69 -7.19
N LEU A 457 -3.42 -12.92 -7.70
CA LEU A 457 -2.52 -13.26 -8.82
C LEU A 457 -2.79 -12.42 -10.09
N PRO A 458 -4.04 -12.20 -10.55
CA PRO A 458 -4.29 -11.32 -11.69
C PRO A 458 -3.81 -9.89 -11.42
N GLN A 459 -3.99 -9.37 -10.21
CA GLN A 459 -3.50 -8.04 -9.83
C GLN A 459 -1.96 -7.96 -9.90
N TYR A 460 -1.26 -8.96 -9.38
CA TYR A 460 0.20 -9.02 -9.50
C TYR A 460 0.67 -9.31 -10.93
N ALA A 461 -0.12 -9.98 -11.76
CA ALA A 461 0.18 -10.18 -13.17
C ALA A 461 0.11 -8.86 -13.97
N LEU A 462 -0.85 -7.98 -13.65
CA LEU A 462 -0.88 -6.61 -14.21
C LEU A 462 0.39 -5.84 -13.83
N LEU A 463 0.84 -5.97 -12.58
CA LEU A 463 2.11 -5.38 -12.14
C LEU A 463 3.33 -5.96 -12.87
N ALA A 464 3.35 -7.27 -13.11
CA ALA A 464 4.41 -7.93 -13.89
C ALA A 464 4.48 -7.41 -15.32
N VAL A 465 3.32 -7.22 -15.97
CA VAL A 465 3.24 -6.63 -17.31
C VAL A 465 3.76 -5.19 -17.30
N ALA A 466 3.32 -4.36 -16.36
CA ALA A 466 3.80 -2.99 -16.24
C ALA A 466 5.31 -2.92 -15.98
N ALA A 467 5.84 -3.77 -15.10
CA ALA A 467 7.26 -3.82 -14.77
C ALA A 467 8.11 -4.20 -16.00
N VAL A 468 7.72 -5.26 -16.73
CA VAL A 468 8.43 -5.66 -17.96
C VAL A 468 8.30 -4.61 -19.05
N ALA A 469 7.12 -4.04 -19.26
CA ALA A 469 6.92 -2.99 -20.26
C ALA A 469 7.80 -1.77 -19.96
N MET A 470 7.89 -1.33 -18.70
CA MET A 470 8.74 -0.21 -18.31
C MET A 470 10.23 -0.50 -18.51
N GLN A 471 10.70 -1.70 -18.18
CA GLN A 471 12.08 -2.11 -18.45
C GLN A 471 12.44 -2.01 -19.94
N VAL A 472 11.52 -2.40 -20.81
CA VAL A 472 11.71 -2.37 -22.27
C VAL A 472 11.64 -0.95 -22.82
N ILE A 473 10.67 -0.14 -22.40
CA ILE A 473 10.47 1.23 -22.89
C ILE A 473 11.68 2.10 -22.54
N VAL A 474 12.06 2.10 -21.25
CA VAL A 474 13.12 2.96 -20.72
C VAL A 474 14.51 2.51 -21.20
N ASN A 475 14.72 1.20 -21.41
CA ASN A 475 16.01 0.62 -21.86
C ASN A 475 17.22 1.03 -21.01
N ASN A 476 16.99 1.28 -19.73
CA ASN A 476 18.01 1.43 -18.72
C ASN A 476 17.52 0.76 -17.44
N ARG A 477 18.22 -0.29 -16.99
CA ARG A 477 17.82 -1.14 -15.86
C ARG A 477 17.49 -0.34 -14.61
N TYR A 478 18.37 0.58 -14.22
CA TYR A 478 18.23 1.34 -12.98
C TYR A 478 17.19 2.46 -13.10
N LEU A 479 17.14 3.14 -14.25
CA LEU A 479 16.14 4.18 -14.49
C LEU A 479 14.73 3.58 -14.56
N ALA A 480 14.57 2.39 -15.13
CA ALA A 480 13.30 1.69 -15.18
C ALA A 480 12.80 1.28 -13.78
N TYR A 481 13.69 0.78 -12.91
CA TYR A 481 13.34 0.54 -11.50
C TYR A 481 12.87 1.83 -10.81
N PHE A 482 13.59 2.93 -11.00
CA PHE A 482 13.24 4.23 -10.41
C PHE A 482 11.87 4.72 -10.89
N ILE A 483 11.63 4.75 -12.21
CA ILE A 483 10.37 5.25 -12.76
C ILE A 483 9.20 4.38 -12.30
N LEU A 484 9.35 3.06 -12.22
CA LEU A 484 8.27 2.19 -11.77
C LEU A 484 7.92 2.43 -10.30
N ILE A 485 8.92 2.54 -9.43
CA ILE A 485 8.71 2.85 -8.00
C ILE A 485 8.11 4.25 -7.83
N ALA A 486 8.64 5.24 -8.57
CA ALA A 486 8.12 6.61 -8.53
C ALA A 486 6.68 6.69 -9.04
N LEU A 487 6.34 5.98 -10.12
CA LEU A 487 4.98 5.90 -10.64
C LEU A 487 4.04 5.30 -9.60
N TYR A 488 4.44 4.20 -8.96
CA TYR A 488 3.60 3.57 -7.94
C TYR A 488 3.41 4.45 -6.70
N LEU A 489 4.45 5.19 -6.29
CA LEU A 489 4.36 6.15 -5.20
C LEU A 489 3.42 7.31 -5.55
N VAL A 490 3.55 7.89 -6.75
CA VAL A 490 2.67 8.98 -7.24
C VAL A 490 1.23 8.50 -7.34
N LEU A 491 1.01 7.31 -7.91
CA LEU A 491 -0.31 6.67 -8.02
C LEU A 491 -0.90 6.33 -6.64
N GLY A 492 -0.09 5.89 -5.68
CA GLY A 492 -0.50 5.70 -4.30
C GLY A 492 -0.93 7.01 -3.61
N THR A 493 -0.30 8.14 -3.97
CA THR A 493 -0.70 9.47 -3.50
C THR A 493 -1.81 10.12 -4.34
N ALA A 494 -2.27 9.50 -5.43
CA ALA A 494 -3.29 10.07 -6.30
C ALA A 494 -4.62 10.29 -5.57
N GLN A 495 -4.91 9.45 -4.57
CA GLN A 495 -6.03 9.63 -3.63
C GLN A 495 -5.94 10.98 -2.88
N GLY A 496 -4.73 11.44 -2.59
CA GLY A 496 -4.51 12.73 -1.95
C GLY A 496 -4.82 13.95 -2.83
N PHE A 497 -4.87 13.79 -4.15
CA PHE A 497 -5.13 14.87 -5.11
C PHE A 497 -6.60 14.95 -5.55
N GLY A 498 -7.48 14.06 -5.07
CA GLY A 498 -8.85 13.94 -5.56
C GLY A 498 -8.96 13.20 -6.90
N LEU A 499 -7.91 12.48 -7.30
CA LEU A 499 -7.88 11.57 -8.46
C LEU A 499 -8.11 10.12 -8.01
N ASP A 500 -9.04 9.94 -7.09
CA ASP A 500 -9.27 8.70 -6.32
C ASP A 500 -10.20 7.74 -7.06
N HIS A 501 -10.48 8.05 -8.33
CA HIS A 501 -11.35 7.22 -9.14
C HIS A 501 -10.59 5.93 -9.50
N PRO A 502 -11.13 4.74 -9.16
CA PRO A 502 -10.43 3.45 -9.32
C PRO A 502 -10.10 3.13 -10.78
N MET A 503 -10.77 3.78 -11.73
CA MET A 503 -10.50 3.63 -13.17
C MET A 503 -9.32 4.47 -13.68
N LEU A 504 -8.75 5.37 -12.88
CA LEU A 504 -7.60 6.19 -13.27
C LEU A 504 -6.27 5.58 -12.85
N VAL A 505 -6.27 4.82 -11.74
CA VAL A 505 -5.04 4.32 -11.12
C VAL A 505 -4.80 2.87 -11.53
N TYR A 506 -3.79 2.65 -12.39
CA TYR A 506 -3.51 1.35 -13.00
C TYR A 506 -3.34 0.22 -11.97
N GLY A 507 -4.06 -0.89 -12.19
CA GLY A 507 -3.95 -2.09 -11.35
C GLY A 507 -4.58 -1.94 -9.96
N THR A 508 -5.36 -0.88 -9.74
CA THR A 508 -6.14 -0.71 -8.51
C THR A 508 -7.58 -1.14 -8.71
N THR A 509 -8.15 -1.71 -7.66
CA THR A 509 -9.55 -2.13 -7.60
C THR A 509 -10.18 -1.59 -6.32
N PRO A 510 -11.50 -1.29 -6.30
CA PRO A 510 -12.16 -0.85 -5.08
C PRO A 510 -12.11 -1.95 -4.01
N GLY A 511 -11.68 -1.59 -2.81
CA GLY A 511 -11.62 -2.53 -1.69
C GLY A 511 -12.94 -3.28 -1.47
N PHE A 512 -12.82 -4.56 -1.15
CA PHE A 512 -13.95 -5.40 -0.75
C PHE A 512 -13.58 -6.17 0.52
N THR A 513 -14.60 -6.53 1.30
CA THR A 513 -14.43 -7.32 2.52
C THR A 513 -15.02 -8.70 2.28
N TYR A 514 -14.22 -9.73 2.53
CA TYR A 514 -14.72 -11.10 2.60
C TYR A 514 -15.23 -11.36 4.03
N SER A 515 -16.40 -11.96 4.17
CA SER A 515 -16.94 -12.40 5.46
C SER A 515 -17.29 -13.87 5.38
N ALA A 516 -17.06 -14.63 6.47
CA ALA A 516 -17.46 -16.03 6.53
C ALA A 516 -18.99 -16.22 6.33
N MET A 517 -19.80 -15.23 6.68
CA MET A 517 -21.27 -15.28 6.47
C MET A 517 -21.67 -15.00 5.02
N ASN A 518 -21.08 -13.98 4.39
CA ASN A 518 -21.46 -13.50 3.05
C ASN A 518 -20.62 -14.13 1.92
N GLY A 519 -19.49 -14.76 2.25
CA GLY A 519 -18.44 -15.10 1.31
C GLY A 519 -17.92 -13.87 0.56
N PHE A 520 -17.68 -14.04 -0.74
CA PHE A 520 -17.28 -12.94 -1.63
C PHE A 520 -18.46 -12.06 -2.09
N GLY A 521 -19.70 -12.53 -1.95
CA GLY A 521 -20.91 -11.85 -2.40
C GLY A 521 -20.84 -11.33 -3.85
N HIS A 522 -21.45 -10.18 -4.09
CA HIS A 522 -21.46 -9.48 -5.37
C HIS A 522 -20.14 -8.75 -5.69
N PHE A 523 -19.20 -8.68 -4.74
CA PHE A 523 -17.93 -7.97 -4.92
C PHE A 523 -17.01 -8.67 -5.91
N LEU A 524 -17.09 -10.00 -6.00
CA LEU A 524 -16.21 -10.78 -6.87
C LEU A 524 -16.40 -10.44 -8.35
N LEU A 525 -17.64 -10.27 -8.79
CA LEU A 525 -17.93 -9.93 -10.19
C LEU A 525 -17.33 -8.57 -10.55
N ARG A 526 -17.52 -7.59 -9.67
CA ARG A 526 -16.90 -6.26 -9.81
C ARG A 526 -15.39 -6.37 -9.93
N GLU A 527 -14.76 -7.13 -9.03
CA GLU A 527 -13.31 -7.31 -9.01
C GLU A 527 -12.79 -7.85 -10.35
N HIS A 528 -13.41 -8.91 -10.88
CA HIS A 528 -13.01 -9.50 -12.16
C HIS A 528 -13.26 -8.55 -13.35
N LEU A 529 -14.30 -7.70 -13.30
CA LEU A 529 -14.51 -6.68 -14.33
C LEU A 529 -13.43 -5.61 -14.31
N PHE A 530 -12.98 -5.16 -13.13
CA PHE A 530 -11.84 -4.26 -13.03
C PHE A 530 -10.54 -4.91 -13.49
N GLN A 531 -10.31 -6.18 -13.13
CA GLN A 531 -9.16 -6.94 -13.63
C GLN A 531 -9.19 -7.06 -15.16
N LEU A 532 -10.36 -7.33 -15.75
CA LEU A 532 -10.54 -7.41 -17.20
C LEU A 532 -10.33 -6.06 -17.90
N TYR A 533 -10.86 -4.99 -17.31
CA TYR A 533 -10.61 -3.61 -17.74
C TYR A 533 -9.11 -3.31 -17.81
N TRP A 534 -8.39 -3.55 -16.71
CA TRP A 534 -6.95 -3.33 -16.68
C TRP A 534 -6.15 -4.32 -17.53
N ALA A 535 -6.66 -5.53 -17.74
CA ALA A 535 -6.05 -6.50 -18.67
C ALA A 535 -6.08 -5.99 -20.12
N GLY A 536 -7.11 -5.24 -20.52
CA GLY A 536 -7.15 -4.54 -21.81
C GLY A 536 -5.98 -3.54 -21.97
N MET A 537 -5.73 -2.73 -20.94
CA MET A 537 -4.58 -1.82 -20.92
C MET A 537 -3.24 -2.56 -20.83
N ALA A 538 -3.16 -3.64 -20.06
CA ALA A 538 -1.97 -4.49 -19.98
C ALA A 538 -1.62 -5.10 -21.35
N LEU A 539 -2.63 -5.52 -22.13
CA LEU A 539 -2.43 -6.00 -23.49
C LEU A 539 -1.86 -4.89 -24.39
N MET A 540 -2.39 -3.67 -24.29
CA MET A 540 -1.85 -2.51 -25.02
C MET A 540 -0.38 -2.21 -24.63
N LEU A 541 -0.05 -2.28 -23.34
CA LEU A 541 1.32 -2.13 -22.84
C LEU A 541 2.26 -3.23 -23.36
N MET A 542 1.80 -4.48 -23.40
CA MET A 542 2.58 -5.59 -23.98
C MET A 542 2.83 -5.42 -25.47
N VAL A 543 1.83 -4.93 -26.21
CA VAL A 543 1.98 -4.60 -27.63
C VAL A 543 2.99 -3.46 -27.82
N ALA A 544 2.92 -2.42 -27.00
CA ALA A 544 3.89 -1.32 -27.02
C ALA A 544 5.32 -1.82 -26.70
N ALA A 545 5.46 -2.67 -25.68
CA ALA A 545 6.73 -3.29 -25.31
C ALA A 545 7.29 -4.16 -26.45
N ARG A 546 6.45 -4.95 -27.13
CA ARG A 546 6.84 -5.74 -28.31
C ARG A 546 7.38 -4.86 -29.44
N VAL A 547 6.74 -3.74 -29.73
CA VAL A 547 7.13 -2.83 -30.81
C VAL A 547 8.47 -2.13 -30.50
N LEU A 548 8.69 -1.80 -29.22
CA LEU A 548 9.89 -1.12 -28.74
C LEU A 548 11.03 -2.06 -28.32
N TRP A 549 10.83 -3.37 -28.40
CA TRP A 549 11.85 -4.37 -28.08
C TRP A 549 13.02 -4.25 -29.07
N ALA A 550 14.17 -3.81 -28.57
CA ALA A 550 15.38 -3.67 -29.38
C ALA A 550 16.01 -5.05 -29.59
N ARG A 551 15.94 -5.57 -30.81
CA ARG A 551 16.81 -6.65 -31.30
C ARG A 551 17.98 -6.00 -32.06
N GLY A 552 19.20 -6.38 -31.72
CA GLY A 552 20.42 -5.85 -32.35
C GLY A 552 21.24 -4.91 -31.45
N VAL A 553 22.32 -4.38 -32.04
CA VAL A 553 23.38 -3.64 -31.32
C VAL A 553 23.08 -2.13 -31.23
N ASP A 554 22.18 -1.63 -32.06
CA ASP A 554 21.89 -0.20 -32.18
C ASP A 554 21.07 0.33 -30.99
N THR A 555 21.67 1.22 -30.20
CA THR A 555 21.13 1.71 -28.92
C THR A 555 20.46 3.08 -29.02
N GLY A 556 20.47 3.72 -30.19
CA GLY A 556 19.94 5.07 -30.39
C GLY A 556 18.42 5.16 -30.29
N TRP A 557 17.88 6.10 -29.49
CA TRP A 557 16.42 6.31 -29.37
C TRP A 557 15.73 6.59 -30.72
N ARG A 558 16.38 7.34 -31.62
CA ARG A 558 15.85 7.64 -32.96
C ARG A 558 15.74 6.40 -33.84
N GLU A 559 16.71 5.49 -33.76
CA GLU A 559 16.71 4.24 -34.52
C GLU A 559 15.65 3.28 -33.97
N ARG A 560 15.47 3.22 -32.66
CA ARG A 560 14.38 2.46 -32.04
C ARG A 560 13.01 2.93 -32.51
N LEU A 561 12.77 4.24 -32.64
CA LEU A 561 11.50 4.73 -33.22
C LEU A 561 11.33 4.34 -34.69
N ARG A 562 12.40 4.35 -35.49
CA ARG A 562 12.35 3.89 -36.89
C ARG A 562 12.06 2.39 -36.98
N LEU A 563 12.68 1.60 -36.10
CA LEU A 563 12.51 0.15 -36.01
C LEU A 563 11.10 -0.21 -35.49
N ALA A 564 10.58 0.55 -34.53
CA ALA A 564 9.20 0.48 -34.06
C ALA A 564 8.20 0.70 -35.20
N ARG A 565 8.40 1.72 -36.04
CA ARG A 565 7.58 1.97 -37.24
C ARG A 565 7.62 0.83 -38.25
N ARG A 566 8.77 0.15 -38.39
CA ARG A 566 8.90 -1.03 -39.25
C ARG A 566 8.24 -2.28 -38.66
N ASN A 567 8.20 -2.38 -37.33
CA ASN A 567 7.59 -3.51 -36.61
C ASN A 567 6.06 -3.40 -36.49
N LEU A 568 5.46 -2.27 -36.86
CA LEU A 568 4.01 -2.07 -36.93
C LEU A 568 3.44 -2.89 -38.08
N SER A 569 2.81 -4.00 -37.74
CA SER A 569 2.14 -4.91 -38.67
C SER A 569 0.65 -5.01 -38.35
N ARG A 570 -0.16 -5.45 -39.32
CA ARG A 570 -1.62 -5.69 -39.11
C ARG A 570 -1.95 -6.51 -37.85
N PRO A 571 -1.26 -7.63 -37.53
CA PRO A 571 -1.55 -8.38 -36.30
C PRO A 571 -1.18 -7.62 -35.01
N VAL A 572 -0.16 -6.76 -35.04
CA VAL A 572 0.21 -5.90 -33.90
C VAL A 572 -0.87 -4.84 -33.66
N LEU A 573 -1.36 -4.20 -34.73
CA LEU A 573 -2.46 -3.24 -34.65
C LEU A 573 -3.77 -3.90 -34.22
N ALA A 574 -4.07 -5.11 -34.71
CA ALA A 574 -5.22 -5.89 -34.28
C ALA A 574 -5.15 -6.23 -32.79
N GLY A 575 -3.97 -6.61 -32.28
CA GLY A 575 -3.76 -6.85 -30.85
C GLY A 575 -3.97 -5.61 -29.99
N PHE A 576 -3.48 -4.45 -30.44
CA PHE A 576 -3.74 -3.17 -29.78
C PHE A 576 -5.23 -2.80 -29.81
N GLY A 577 -5.88 -2.98 -30.97
CA GLY A 577 -7.32 -2.73 -31.14
C GLY A 577 -8.19 -3.62 -30.26
N ALA A 578 -7.84 -4.90 -30.12
CA ALA A 578 -8.52 -5.82 -29.20
C ALA A 578 -8.38 -5.36 -27.73
N GLY A 579 -7.17 -4.95 -27.32
CA GLY A 579 -6.94 -4.39 -25.98
C GLY A 579 -7.75 -3.12 -25.74
N LEU A 580 -7.81 -2.22 -26.73
CA LEU A 580 -8.61 -1.00 -26.66
C LEU A 580 -10.11 -1.28 -26.60
N LEU A 581 -10.62 -2.26 -27.36
CA LEU A 581 -12.04 -2.66 -27.32
C LEU A 581 -12.43 -3.22 -25.94
N VAL A 582 -11.59 -4.06 -25.34
CA VAL A 582 -11.82 -4.57 -23.97
C VAL A 582 -11.79 -3.43 -22.96
N PHE A 583 -10.76 -2.58 -23.04
CA PHE A 583 -10.59 -1.45 -22.13
C PHE A 583 -11.76 -0.45 -22.22
N ALA A 584 -12.15 -0.05 -23.43
CA ALA A 584 -13.25 0.89 -23.64
C ALA A 584 -14.62 0.26 -23.36
N GLY A 585 -14.85 -0.99 -23.77
CA GLY A 585 -16.13 -1.68 -23.57
C GLY A 585 -16.42 -1.98 -22.11
N VAL A 586 -15.47 -2.61 -21.40
CA VAL A 586 -15.61 -2.89 -19.96
C VAL A 586 -15.53 -1.59 -19.17
N GLY A 587 -14.74 -0.61 -19.62
CA GLY A 587 -14.67 0.71 -19.02
C GLY A 587 -16.00 1.46 -19.11
N ALA A 588 -16.69 1.44 -20.24
CA ALA A 588 -18.01 2.06 -20.38
C ALA A 588 -19.04 1.41 -19.45
N LEU A 589 -19.02 0.08 -19.33
CA LEU A 589 -19.88 -0.66 -18.40
C LEU A 589 -19.59 -0.28 -16.94
N LEU A 590 -18.32 -0.28 -16.53
CA LEU A 590 -17.92 0.09 -15.17
C LEU A 590 -18.25 1.54 -14.85
N ALA A 591 -18.03 2.47 -15.79
CA ALA A 591 -18.38 3.87 -15.61
C ALA A 591 -19.89 4.07 -15.42
N TYR A 592 -20.71 3.37 -16.20
CA TYR A 592 -22.16 3.37 -16.03
C TYR A 592 -22.58 2.78 -14.68
N GLU A 593 -22.03 1.63 -14.28
CA GLU A 593 -22.34 1.01 -12.98
C GLU A 593 -21.94 1.88 -11.79
N LEU A 594 -20.78 2.54 -11.86
CA LEU A 594 -20.29 3.42 -10.80
C LEU A 594 -21.12 4.71 -10.71
N ASP A 595 -21.47 5.31 -11.85
CA ASP A 595 -22.30 6.53 -11.89
C ASP A 595 -23.73 6.23 -11.43
N ALA A 596 -24.33 5.13 -11.93
CA ALA A 596 -25.66 4.69 -11.49
C ALA A 596 -25.69 4.26 -10.02
N GLY A 597 -24.58 3.73 -9.50
CA GLY A 597 -24.38 3.43 -8.06
C GLY A 597 -24.10 4.66 -7.20
N GLY A 598 -23.97 5.86 -7.78
CA GLY A 598 -23.69 7.09 -7.04
C GLY A 598 -22.31 7.11 -6.39
N TYR A 599 -21.30 6.46 -7.01
CA TYR A 599 -19.93 6.48 -6.53
C TYR A 599 -19.40 7.91 -6.40
N GLN A 600 -18.76 8.21 -5.27
CA GLN A 600 -18.13 9.51 -5.04
C GLN A 600 -16.72 9.34 -4.53
N THR A 601 -15.81 10.12 -5.10
CA THR A 601 -14.42 10.25 -4.64
C THR A 601 -14.38 10.83 -3.21
N THR A 602 -13.32 10.55 -2.45
CA THR A 602 -13.17 11.04 -1.06
C THR A 602 -13.22 12.56 -1.04
N ALA A 603 -12.55 13.20 -2.00
CA ALA A 603 -12.61 14.63 -2.25
C ALA A 603 -14.03 15.18 -2.40
N ARG A 604 -14.94 14.49 -3.10
CA ARG A 604 -16.32 14.93 -3.31
C ARG A 604 -17.16 14.76 -2.04
N GLN A 605 -16.90 13.71 -1.26
CA GLN A 605 -17.54 13.51 0.03
C GLN A 605 -17.17 14.61 1.03
N GLU A 606 -15.89 14.99 1.08
CA GLU A 606 -15.41 16.10 1.91
C GLU A 606 -16.07 17.43 1.54
N ILE A 607 -16.18 17.73 0.23
CA ILE A 607 -16.87 18.94 -0.26
C ILE A 607 -18.28 19.00 0.32
N GLN A 608 -19.02 17.91 0.20
CA GLN A 608 -20.41 17.86 0.63
C GLN A 608 -20.56 17.94 2.15
N ARG A 609 -19.64 17.35 2.92
CA ARG A 609 -19.61 17.48 4.39
C ARG A 609 -19.34 18.93 4.79
N ALA A 610 -18.40 19.61 4.12
CA ALA A 610 -18.12 21.02 4.35
C ALA A 610 -19.30 21.93 3.97
N GLU A 611 -19.96 21.66 2.84
CA GLU A 611 -21.17 22.39 2.42
C GLU A 611 -22.35 22.16 3.38
N TYR A 612 -22.50 20.94 3.91
CA TYR A 612 -23.48 20.62 4.94
C TYR A 612 -23.24 21.47 6.20
N GLU A 613 -22.00 21.56 6.66
CA GLU A 613 -21.66 22.39 7.82
C GLU A 613 -21.91 23.88 7.55
N LEU A 614 -21.38 24.44 6.46
CA LEU A 614 -21.53 25.86 6.13
C LEU A 614 -23.01 26.28 6.01
N ARG A 615 -23.85 25.45 5.40
CA ARG A 615 -25.25 25.79 5.15
C ARG A 615 -26.14 25.57 6.36
N TYR A 616 -25.92 24.48 7.09
CA TYR A 616 -26.89 23.98 8.08
C TYR A 616 -26.44 24.10 9.54
N ARG A 617 -25.17 24.42 9.84
CA ARG A 617 -24.69 24.60 11.23
C ARG A 617 -25.48 25.66 12.02
N ARG A 618 -26.07 26.64 11.33
CA ARG A 618 -26.98 27.63 11.94
C ARG A 618 -28.17 27.00 12.69
N PHE A 619 -28.60 25.82 12.25
CA PHE A 619 -29.73 25.09 12.81
C PHE A 619 -29.34 24.20 13.99
N ALA A 620 -28.05 24.06 14.31
CA ALA A 620 -27.56 23.20 15.39
C ALA A 620 -28.00 23.65 16.80
N LYS A 621 -28.19 24.96 17.00
CA LYS A 621 -28.61 25.53 18.29
C LYS A 621 -30.13 25.57 18.49
N LEU A 622 -30.91 25.20 17.47
CA LEU A 622 -32.37 25.27 17.58
C LEU A 622 -32.90 24.10 18.39
N PRO A 623 -33.88 24.32 19.29
CA PRO A 623 -34.51 23.24 20.02
C PRO A 623 -35.22 22.30 19.03
N GLN A 624 -35.01 21.00 19.20
CA GLN A 624 -35.63 19.94 18.42
C GLN A 624 -36.37 18.98 19.35
N PRO A 625 -37.49 18.38 18.90
CA PRO A 625 -38.21 17.41 19.71
C PRO A 625 -37.39 16.12 19.84
N ARG A 626 -37.58 15.40 20.95
CA ARG A 626 -36.88 14.13 21.22
C ARG A 626 -37.73 12.95 20.80
N ILE A 627 -37.09 11.90 20.31
CA ILE A 627 -37.76 10.64 20.01
C ILE A 627 -38.02 9.91 21.34
N THR A 628 -39.27 9.52 21.60
CA THR A 628 -39.64 8.73 22.79
C THR A 628 -40.04 7.30 22.45
N ASN A 629 -40.82 7.10 21.38
CA ASN A 629 -41.23 5.78 20.92
C ASN A 629 -40.85 5.58 19.45
N VAL A 630 -40.41 4.38 19.14
CA VAL A 630 -40.02 3.95 17.80
C VAL A 630 -40.72 2.64 17.49
N ASP A 631 -41.62 2.66 16.51
CA ASP A 631 -42.24 1.47 15.94
C ASP A 631 -41.74 1.30 14.50
N LEU A 632 -41.03 0.21 14.22
CA LEU A 632 -40.43 -0.04 12.91
C LEU A 632 -41.01 -1.30 12.27
N GLN A 633 -41.26 -1.20 10.97
CA GLN A 633 -41.48 -2.34 10.10
C GLN A 633 -40.37 -2.35 9.04
N VAL A 634 -39.46 -3.31 9.16
CA VAL A 634 -38.29 -3.44 8.30
C VAL A 634 -38.48 -4.65 7.41
N ASP A 635 -38.47 -4.47 6.11
CA ASP A 635 -38.50 -5.54 5.12
C ASP A 635 -37.14 -5.61 4.41
N ILE A 636 -36.37 -6.66 4.72
CA ILE A 636 -35.06 -6.94 4.14
C ILE A 636 -35.23 -7.99 3.04
N ARG A 637 -34.75 -7.70 1.83
CA ARG A 637 -34.75 -8.64 0.70
C ARG A 637 -33.32 -8.88 0.23
N PRO A 638 -32.63 -9.91 0.76
CA PRO A 638 -31.25 -10.19 0.42
C PRO A 638 -31.02 -10.46 -1.08
N GLU A 639 -31.99 -11.08 -1.76
CA GLU A 639 -31.87 -11.50 -3.18
C GLU A 639 -31.79 -10.30 -4.13
N THR A 640 -32.56 -9.26 -3.83
CA THR A 640 -32.56 -8.00 -4.60
C THR A 640 -31.69 -6.93 -3.96
N ARG A 641 -31.07 -7.24 -2.80
CA ARG A 641 -30.36 -6.31 -1.93
C ARG A 641 -31.17 -5.04 -1.66
N SER A 642 -32.48 -5.16 -1.49
CA SER A 642 -33.34 -4.01 -1.20
C SER A 642 -33.73 -3.98 0.28
N LEU A 643 -33.78 -2.78 0.83
CA LEU A 643 -34.23 -2.52 2.19
C LEU A 643 -35.40 -1.56 2.11
N THR A 644 -36.54 -1.95 2.66
CA THR A 644 -37.69 -1.05 2.84
C THR A 644 -37.96 -0.91 4.33
N VAL A 645 -38.01 0.31 4.83
CA VAL A 645 -38.32 0.59 6.23
C VAL A 645 -39.52 1.51 6.28
N LYS A 646 -40.56 1.07 6.97
CA LYS A 646 -41.68 1.91 7.38
C LYS A 646 -41.56 2.14 8.86
N GLY A 647 -41.37 3.38 9.27
CA GLY A 647 -41.18 3.71 10.67
C GLY A 647 -42.20 4.73 11.14
N PHE A 648 -42.51 4.63 12.43
CA PHE A 648 -43.31 5.57 13.16
C PHE A 648 -42.50 6.05 14.36
N TYR A 649 -42.31 7.36 14.46
CA TYR A 649 -41.68 8.03 15.59
C TYR A 649 -42.71 8.85 16.35
N GLN A 650 -42.75 8.64 17.67
CA GLN A 650 -43.39 9.58 18.57
C GLN A 650 -42.35 10.61 19.03
N LEU A 651 -42.53 11.84 18.60
CA LEU A 651 -41.71 12.98 18.98
C LEU A 651 -42.37 13.71 20.17
N GLU A 652 -41.59 14.07 21.18
CA GLU A 652 -42.06 14.80 22.36
C GLU A 652 -41.23 16.08 22.54
N ASN A 653 -41.91 17.21 22.78
CA ASN A 653 -41.21 18.44 23.11
C ASN A 653 -40.81 18.47 24.59
N ARG A 654 -39.56 18.11 24.90
CA ARG A 654 -39.00 18.21 26.26
C ARG A 654 -38.37 19.56 26.58
N THR A 655 -38.51 20.55 25.70
CA THR A 655 -37.96 21.89 25.90
C THR A 655 -39.02 22.82 26.51
N GLN A 656 -38.59 23.92 27.12
CA GLN A 656 -39.50 24.88 27.76
C GLN A 656 -40.21 25.82 26.77
N GLY A 657 -39.83 25.82 25.48
CA GLY A 657 -40.41 26.68 24.44
C GLY A 657 -41.19 25.90 23.38
N PRO A 658 -42.11 26.57 22.66
CA PRO A 658 -42.83 25.94 21.55
C PRO A 658 -41.90 25.70 20.34
N ILE A 659 -41.99 24.52 19.72
CA ILE A 659 -41.16 24.15 18.55
C ILE A 659 -42.00 24.22 17.27
N ARG A 660 -41.56 25.02 16.30
CA ARG A 660 -42.24 25.16 14.99
C ARG A 660 -41.48 24.55 13.82
N ASP A 661 -40.15 24.60 13.87
CA ASP A 661 -39.28 24.10 12.80
C ASP A 661 -38.65 22.76 13.21
N ILE A 662 -38.90 21.73 12.41
CA ILE A 662 -38.34 20.38 12.58
C ILE A 662 -37.34 20.12 11.44
N MET A 663 -36.14 19.71 11.83
CA MET A 663 -35.06 19.37 10.92
C MET A 663 -34.88 17.86 10.95
N LEU A 664 -34.75 17.25 9.78
CA LEU A 664 -34.48 15.84 9.62
C LEU A 664 -33.21 15.66 8.80
N TYR A 665 -32.35 14.76 9.28
CA TYR A 665 -31.21 14.28 8.53
C TYR A 665 -31.45 12.82 8.13
N GLN A 666 -31.36 12.53 6.84
CA GLN A 666 -31.44 11.18 6.31
C GLN A 666 -30.17 10.88 5.52
N GLN A 667 -29.57 9.71 5.76
CA GLN A 667 -28.44 9.27 4.96
C GLN A 667 -28.84 9.15 3.48
N ARG A 668 -27.94 9.59 2.61
CA ARG A 668 -28.13 9.66 1.15
C ARG A 668 -28.40 8.28 0.54
N GLY A 669 -28.96 8.26 -0.66
CA GLY A 669 -29.28 7.06 -1.45
C GLY A 669 -30.55 6.31 -1.03
N ALA A 670 -31.29 6.83 -0.06
CA ALA A 670 -32.64 6.37 0.25
C ALA A 670 -33.69 7.21 -0.48
N GLU A 671 -34.70 6.56 -1.04
CA GLU A 671 -35.98 7.22 -1.33
C GLU A 671 -36.67 7.50 0.02
N PHE A 672 -36.75 8.76 0.43
CA PHE A 672 -37.30 9.18 1.72
C PHE A 672 -38.58 9.99 1.58
N THR A 673 -39.63 9.54 2.28
CA THR A 673 -40.88 10.29 2.42
C THR A 673 -41.25 10.36 3.90
N ALA A 674 -41.58 11.56 4.38
CA ALA A 674 -42.04 11.81 5.75
C ALA A 674 -43.43 12.43 5.76
N ARG A 675 -44.27 11.99 6.70
CA ARG A 675 -45.64 12.48 6.95
C ARG A 675 -45.79 12.76 8.44
N PHE A 676 -46.32 13.94 8.77
CA PHE A 676 -46.61 14.34 10.14
C PHE A 676 -48.11 14.21 10.39
N SER A 677 -48.50 13.90 11.64
CA SER A 677 -49.92 13.84 12.02
C SER A 677 -50.66 15.17 11.94
N GLN A 678 -49.92 16.28 11.89
CA GLN A 678 -50.43 17.63 11.68
C GLN A 678 -49.93 18.22 10.36
N PRO A 679 -50.66 19.19 9.75
CA PRO A 679 -50.21 19.82 8.52
C PRO A 679 -48.86 20.51 8.73
N ALA A 680 -47.84 20.01 8.03
CA ALA A 680 -46.49 20.55 8.02
C ALA A 680 -46.09 20.94 6.60
N ARG A 681 -45.60 22.15 6.40
CA ARG A 681 -45.09 22.62 5.12
C ARG A 681 -43.61 22.30 5.01
N ARG A 682 -43.20 21.56 3.99
CA ARG A 682 -41.78 21.34 3.65
C ARG A 682 -41.19 22.64 3.12
N VAL A 683 -40.25 23.24 3.85
CA VAL A 683 -39.61 24.53 3.51
C VAL A 683 -38.41 24.30 2.61
N THR A 684 -37.57 23.32 2.93
CA THR A 684 -36.38 22.97 2.14
C THR A 684 -36.19 21.47 2.15
N ALA A 685 -35.87 20.91 0.99
CA ALA A 685 -35.44 19.53 0.84
C ALA A 685 -34.18 19.53 -0.03
N ALA A 686 -33.06 19.08 0.54
CA ALA A 686 -31.79 18.92 -0.15
C ALA A 686 -31.35 17.46 -0.03
N PRO A 687 -31.87 16.56 -0.89
CA PRO A 687 -31.52 15.14 -0.87
C PRO A 687 -30.01 14.89 -1.00
N ASP A 688 -29.31 15.74 -1.78
CA ASP A 688 -27.85 15.67 -1.97
C ASP A 688 -27.03 15.89 -0.69
N HIS A 689 -27.60 16.57 0.31
CA HIS A 689 -27.01 16.77 1.63
C HIS A 689 -27.70 15.95 2.72
N GLY A 690 -28.73 15.18 2.37
CA GLY A 690 -29.55 14.45 3.33
C GLY A 690 -30.35 15.34 4.29
N PHE A 691 -30.56 16.62 3.97
CA PHE A 691 -31.18 17.58 4.88
C PHE A 691 -32.60 17.95 4.46
N TYR A 692 -33.54 17.86 5.40
CA TYR A 692 -34.94 18.20 5.20
C TYR A 692 -35.43 19.13 6.31
N HIS A 693 -36.09 20.23 5.95
CA HIS A 693 -36.65 21.21 6.88
C HIS A 693 -38.17 21.30 6.70
N TYR A 694 -38.89 21.01 7.78
CA TYR A 694 -40.33 21.07 7.86
C TYR A 694 -40.76 22.14 8.86
N ARG A 695 -41.79 22.91 8.50
CA ARG A 695 -42.42 23.90 9.37
C ARG A 695 -43.83 23.48 9.69
N LEU A 696 -44.11 23.33 10.97
CA LEU A 696 -45.43 22.98 11.49
C LEU A 696 -46.39 24.17 11.34
N ALA A 697 -47.65 23.90 10.99
CA ALA A 697 -48.71 24.91 10.99
C ALA A 697 -49.00 25.37 12.42
N GLU A 698 -49.11 24.43 13.36
CA GLU A 698 -49.28 24.67 14.80
C GLU A 698 -47.96 24.37 15.53
N PRO A 699 -47.41 25.34 16.30
CA PRO A 699 -46.22 25.10 17.11
C PRO A 699 -46.46 24.03 18.17
N LEU A 700 -45.53 23.09 18.31
CA LEU A 700 -45.58 22.02 19.30
C LEU A 700 -45.31 22.59 20.69
N ALA A 701 -46.34 22.66 21.55
CA ALA A 701 -46.22 23.15 22.92
C ALA A 701 -45.28 22.26 23.77
N PRO A 702 -44.68 22.79 24.87
CA PRO A 702 -43.93 21.99 25.82
C PRO A 702 -44.73 20.79 26.32
N GLY A 703 -44.13 19.60 26.31
CA GLY A 703 -44.77 18.32 26.69
C GLY A 703 -45.72 17.73 25.64
N ALA A 704 -46.05 18.46 24.56
CA ALA A 704 -46.89 17.94 23.50
C ALA A 704 -46.18 16.89 22.64
N ARG A 705 -46.96 15.98 22.09
CA ARG A 705 -46.51 14.83 21.29
C ARG A 705 -46.94 14.95 19.84
N LEU A 706 -46.02 14.62 18.93
CA LEU A 706 -46.23 14.65 17.50
C LEU A 706 -45.86 13.29 16.89
N ALA A 707 -46.71 12.74 16.04
CA ALA A 707 -46.42 11.51 15.31
C ALA A 707 -45.77 11.83 13.96
N LEU A 708 -44.67 11.13 13.66
CA LEU A 708 -43.93 11.19 12.40
C LEU A 708 -43.89 9.79 11.78
N GLU A 709 -44.56 9.64 10.65
CA GLU A 709 -44.47 8.45 9.81
C GLU A 709 -43.43 8.68 8.71
N PHE A 710 -42.60 7.68 8.45
CA PHE A 710 -41.64 7.73 7.35
C PHE A 710 -41.57 6.42 6.60
N ASP A 711 -41.38 6.55 5.28
CA ASP A 711 -41.08 5.45 4.37
C ASP A 711 -39.69 5.68 3.79
N LEU A 712 -38.84 4.65 3.91
CA LEU A 712 -37.49 4.59 3.36
C LEU A 712 -37.37 3.38 2.43
N ALA A 713 -36.80 3.58 1.25
CA ALA A 713 -36.41 2.49 0.37
C ALA A 713 -34.97 2.67 -0.13
N TYR A 714 -34.14 1.66 0.09
CA TYR A 714 -32.82 1.52 -0.50
C TYR A 714 -32.84 0.45 -1.59
N ARG A 715 -32.28 0.79 -2.74
CA ARG A 715 -32.11 -0.11 -3.89
C ARG A 715 -30.69 0.01 -4.41
N PRO A 716 -30.03 -1.09 -4.80
CA PRO A 716 -28.74 -1.00 -5.46
C PRO A 716 -28.90 -0.29 -6.81
N GLY A 717 -28.01 0.65 -7.10
CA GLY A 717 -27.95 1.34 -8.40
C GLY A 717 -27.14 0.57 -9.44
N GLY A 718 -27.44 0.74 -10.72
CA GLY A 718 -26.78 0.03 -11.83
C GLY A 718 -27.50 -1.24 -12.29
N LEU A 719 -27.09 -1.78 -13.44
CA LEU A 719 -27.67 -2.98 -14.05
C LEU A 719 -27.22 -4.24 -13.30
N LEU A 720 -25.96 -4.27 -12.87
CA LEU A 720 -25.34 -5.36 -12.12
C LEU A 720 -25.32 -5.08 -10.60
N GLY A 721 -25.67 -3.86 -10.20
CA GLY A 721 -25.69 -3.44 -8.81
C GLY A 721 -24.30 -3.50 -8.19
N LEU A 722 -23.26 -3.11 -8.93
CA LEU A 722 -21.86 -3.18 -8.48
C LEU A 722 -21.40 -1.90 -7.77
N GLY A 723 -22.33 -0.97 -7.54
CA GLY A 723 -22.18 0.42 -7.11
C GLY A 723 -21.50 0.68 -5.77
N ARG A 724 -20.71 -0.23 -5.19
CA ARG A 724 -20.07 0.07 -3.90
C ARG A 724 -18.71 0.70 -4.08
N GLY A 725 -18.65 2.01 -3.90
CA GLY A 725 -17.47 2.62 -3.31
C GLY A 725 -17.90 3.65 -2.27
N VAL A 726 -17.55 3.38 -1.01
CA VAL A 726 -17.59 4.30 0.16
C VAL A 726 -18.79 5.28 0.23
N GLY A 727 -19.93 4.94 -0.37
CA GLY A 727 -21.06 5.81 -0.69
C GLY A 727 -22.30 4.96 -1.02
N PRO A 728 -23.49 5.58 -1.19
CA PRO A 728 -24.75 5.08 -0.64
C PRO A 728 -25.40 3.97 -1.49
N ASP A 729 -24.79 2.79 -1.48
CA ASP A 729 -25.43 1.54 -1.81
C ASP A 729 -26.34 1.07 -0.66
N SER A 730 -27.28 0.18 -0.99
CA SER A 730 -28.06 -0.54 -0.01
C SER A 730 -27.16 -1.21 1.03
N PRO A 731 -27.45 -1.08 2.34
CA PRO A 731 -26.69 -1.75 3.40
C PRO A 731 -26.86 -3.28 3.37
N VAL A 732 -27.77 -3.78 2.52
CA VAL A 732 -28.13 -5.19 2.44
C VAL A 732 -27.11 -5.98 1.62
N VAL A 733 -26.52 -6.96 2.26
CA VAL A 733 -25.71 -8.01 1.63
C VAL A 733 -26.49 -9.32 1.58
N ALA A 734 -25.98 -10.30 0.83
CA ALA A 734 -26.68 -11.57 0.66
C ALA A 734 -26.86 -12.32 1.99
N ASN A 735 -25.88 -12.26 2.89
CA ASN A 735 -25.98 -12.80 4.24
C ASN A 735 -25.11 -11.98 5.22
N GLY A 736 -25.56 -11.81 6.46
CA GLY A 736 -24.86 -11.01 7.47
C GLY A 736 -25.06 -9.50 7.31
N THR A 737 -26.25 -9.07 6.87
CA THR A 737 -26.61 -7.65 6.80
C THR A 737 -26.60 -7.03 8.19
N PHE A 738 -25.78 -6.00 8.38
CA PHE A 738 -25.70 -5.23 9.61
C PHE A 738 -25.85 -3.74 9.28
N PHE A 739 -26.81 -3.09 9.91
CA PHE A 739 -26.97 -1.64 9.87
C PHE A 739 -27.45 -1.13 11.22
N THR A 740 -27.19 0.13 11.48
CA THR A 740 -27.53 0.82 12.73
C THR A 740 -28.64 1.86 12.48
N ASN A 741 -28.92 2.68 13.48
CA ASN A 741 -29.83 3.83 13.36
C ASN A 741 -29.38 4.88 12.31
N GLU A 742 -28.16 4.80 11.77
CA GLU A 742 -27.67 5.71 10.73
C GLU A 742 -28.49 5.66 9.43
N VAL A 743 -29.08 4.50 9.14
CA VAL A 743 -29.95 4.28 7.98
C VAL A 743 -31.33 4.92 8.16
N MET A 744 -31.69 5.26 9.40
CA MET A 744 -32.98 5.85 9.76
C MET A 744 -32.89 7.38 9.81
N PRO A 745 -34.04 8.11 9.74
CA PRO A 745 -33.99 9.56 9.74
C PRO A 745 -33.70 10.04 11.16
N ARG A 746 -32.70 10.88 11.31
CA ARG A 746 -32.33 11.49 12.59
C ARG A 746 -32.95 12.88 12.72
N ILE A 747 -33.32 13.26 13.93
CA ILE A 747 -33.90 14.58 14.22
C ILE A 747 -32.76 15.58 14.48
N GLY A 748 -32.91 16.79 13.94
CA GLY A 748 -31.96 17.88 14.14
C GLY A 748 -30.72 17.82 13.24
N TYR A 749 -29.83 18.77 13.50
CA TYR A 749 -28.53 18.86 12.85
C TYR A 749 -27.59 17.78 13.41
N GLN A 750 -26.80 17.13 12.55
CA GLN A 750 -25.95 16.01 12.93
C GLN A 750 -24.46 16.38 12.89
N PRO A 751 -23.80 16.54 14.05
CA PRO A 751 -22.36 16.83 14.12
C PRO A 751 -21.48 15.70 13.56
N SER A 752 -22.00 14.47 13.48
CA SER A 752 -21.26 13.32 12.91
C SER A 752 -21.03 13.43 11.40
N VAL A 753 -21.77 14.29 10.72
CA VAL A 753 -21.65 14.53 9.26
C VAL A 753 -20.62 15.62 8.96
N GLU A 754 -20.24 16.42 9.95
CA GLU A 754 -19.24 17.46 9.82
C GLU A 754 -17.88 16.90 9.39
N LEU A 755 -17.06 17.79 8.82
CA LEU A 755 -15.66 17.49 8.57
C LEU A 755 -14.94 17.31 9.92
N LEU A 756 -14.24 16.19 10.09
CA LEU A 756 -13.52 15.86 11.32
C LEU A 756 -12.14 16.48 11.38
N ASP A 757 -11.40 16.49 10.26
CA ASP A 757 -10.02 16.95 10.21
C ASP A 757 -9.95 18.48 10.15
N ASP A 758 -9.31 19.10 11.16
CA ASP A 758 -9.08 20.55 11.25
C ASP A 758 -8.37 21.12 10.01
N ARG A 759 -7.58 20.30 9.33
CA ARG A 759 -6.81 20.67 8.15
C ARG A 759 -7.70 20.94 6.95
N ASP A 760 -8.60 20.01 6.68
CA ASP A 760 -9.56 20.15 5.60
C ASP A 760 -10.60 21.21 5.95
N ARG A 761 -10.92 21.42 7.23
CA ARG A 761 -11.77 22.52 7.71
C ARG A 761 -11.15 23.87 7.36
N LYS A 762 -9.88 24.10 7.73
CA LYS A 762 -9.15 25.35 7.45
C LYS A 762 -9.09 25.65 5.95
N ARG A 763 -8.80 24.65 5.12
CA ARG A 763 -8.79 24.78 3.64
C ARG A 763 -10.14 25.20 3.06
N ARG A 764 -11.24 24.84 3.73
CA ARG A 764 -12.62 25.16 3.34
C ARG A 764 -13.15 26.43 3.99
N GLY A 765 -12.32 27.15 4.75
CA GLY A 765 -12.73 28.35 5.49
C GLY A 765 -13.63 28.05 6.69
N LEU A 766 -13.64 26.81 7.18
CA LEU A 766 -14.35 26.41 8.39
C LEU A 766 -13.48 26.67 9.64
N PRO A 767 -14.08 27.08 10.76
CA PRO A 767 -13.36 27.21 12.03
C PRO A 767 -12.89 25.83 12.50
N PRO A 768 -11.84 25.75 13.35
CA PRO A 768 -11.40 24.50 13.95
C PRO A 768 -12.57 23.83 14.68
N LYS A 769 -12.54 22.49 14.77
CA LYS A 769 -13.62 21.77 15.43
C LYS A 769 -13.64 22.11 16.92
N ASP A 770 -14.83 22.33 17.45
CA ASP A 770 -14.99 22.59 18.86
C ASP A 770 -14.46 21.38 19.65
N PRO A 771 -13.60 21.59 20.67
CA PRO A 771 -13.10 20.49 21.48
C PRO A 771 -14.26 19.77 22.15
N MET A 772 -14.03 18.52 22.55
CA MET A 772 -15.03 17.78 23.32
C MET A 772 -15.46 18.63 24.53
N ALA A 773 -16.78 18.78 24.70
CA ALA A 773 -17.32 19.68 25.72
C ALA A 773 -16.77 19.34 27.10
N ALA A 774 -16.48 20.38 27.90
CA ALA A 774 -16.01 20.19 29.26
C ALA A 774 -17.04 19.39 30.06
N ARG A 775 -16.57 18.54 30.98
CA ARG A 775 -17.46 17.71 31.81
C ARG A 775 -18.49 18.56 32.57
N GLU A 776 -18.19 19.82 32.88
CA GLU A 776 -19.04 20.76 33.63
C GLU A 776 -20.11 21.46 32.78
N ASP A 777 -20.08 21.33 31.45
CA ASP A 777 -21.07 21.95 30.57
C ASP A 777 -22.44 21.27 30.71
N MET A 778 -23.36 21.95 31.37
CA MET A 778 -24.72 21.47 31.62
C MET A 778 -25.55 21.33 30.34
N ALA A 779 -25.28 22.12 29.30
CA ALA A 779 -26.01 22.01 28.04
C ALA A 779 -25.54 20.78 27.24
N ALA A 780 -24.24 20.46 27.29
CA ALA A 780 -23.70 19.26 26.67
C ALA A 780 -24.19 17.97 27.36
N ARG A 781 -24.39 17.99 28.69
CA ARG A 781 -24.96 16.88 29.46
C ARG A 781 -26.42 16.55 29.13
N ALA A 782 -27.13 17.46 28.47
CA ALA A 782 -28.50 17.21 28.01
C ALA A 782 -28.54 16.27 26.78
N ASN A 783 -27.39 15.90 26.22
CA ASN A 783 -27.27 14.96 25.11
C ASN A 783 -26.45 13.73 25.52
N ASN A 784 -26.75 12.58 24.91
CA ASN A 784 -25.91 11.40 25.03
C ASN A 784 -24.73 11.47 24.05
N GLY A 785 -23.61 10.83 24.38
CA GLY A 785 -22.45 10.72 23.48
C GLY A 785 -22.72 9.96 22.18
N LEU A 786 -23.82 9.20 22.11
CA LEU A 786 -24.24 8.43 20.92
C LEU A 786 -25.13 9.21 19.95
N GLY A 787 -25.78 10.30 20.38
CA GLY A 787 -26.75 11.03 19.55
C GLY A 787 -27.39 12.22 20.25
N VAL A 788 -27.84 13.19 19.45
CA VAL A 788 -28.48 14.45 19.90
C VAL A 788 -30.00 14.45 19.74
N ASP A 789 -30.58 13.34 19.29
CA ASP A 789 -31.96 13.22 18.83
C ASP A 789 -32.86 12.35 19.73
N ALA A 790 -32.25 11.46 20.51
CA ALA A 790 -32.98 10.53 21.37
C ALA A 790 -32.29 10.33 22.73
N ASP A 791 -33.12 10.08 23.76
CA ASP A 791 -32.69 9.60 25.07
C ASP A 791 -32.94 8.06 25.13
N TRP A 792 -33.51 7.58 26.23
CA TRP A 792 -34.03 6.22 26.32
C TRP A 792 -35.38 6.16 25.61
N ILE A 793 -35.50 5.22 24.68
CA ILE A 793 -36.70 5.05 23.86
C ILE A 793 -37.41 3.74 24.20
N ARG A 794 -38.72 3.71 23.95
CA ARG A 794 -39.45 2.46 23.76
C ARG A 794 -39.27 2.03 22.30
N PHE A 795 -38.83 0.80 22.10
CA PHE A 795 -38.52 0.27 20.77
C PHE A 795 -39.38 -0.96 20.48
N ASP A 796 -40.10 -0.97 19.38
CA ASP A 796 -40.83 -2.12 18.83
C ASP A 796 -40.44 -2.25 17.35
N ALA A 797 -39.95 -3.41 16.94
CA ALA A 797 -39.54 -3.63 15.56
C ALA A 797 -40.06 -4.97 15.06
N VAL A 798 -40.76 -4.92 13.91
CA VAL A 798 -41.12 -6.09 13.11
C VAL A 798 -40.17 -6.16 11.93
N VAL A 799 -39.23 -7.10 11.97
CA VAL A 799 -38.26 -7.32 10.89
C VAL A 799 -38.69 -8.54 10.08
N SER A 800 -38.76 -8.38 8.76
CA SER A 800 -38.99 -9.46 7.81
C SER A 800 -37.75 -9.71 6.95
N THR A 801 -37.41 -10.98 6.74
CA THR A 801 -36.29 -11.41 5.89
C THR A 801 -36.61 -12.72 5.17
N SER A 802 -35.72 -13.18 4.30
CA SER A 802 -35.85 -14.45 3.59
C SER A 802 -36.05 -15.63 4.57
N PRO A 803 -36.77 -16.71 4.17
CA PRO A 803 -37.12 -17.80 5.08
C PRO A 803 -35.92 -18.55 5.70
N ASP A 804 -34.78 -18.54 5.02
CA ASP A 804 -33.53 -19.18 5.40
C ASP A 804 -32.66 -18.34 6.35
N GLN A 805 -33.08 -17.10 6.68
CA GLN A 805 -32.33 -16.18 7.53
C GLN A 805 -33.04 -15.89 8.85
N ILE A 806 -32.25 -15.53 9.87
CA ILE A 806 -32.75 -15.03 11.16
C ILE A 806 -32.39 -13.55 11.24
N ALA A 807 -33.38 -12.70 11.40
CA ALA A 807 -33.14 -11.29 11.72
C ALA A 807 -33.08 -11.11 13.25
N LEU A 808 -32.11 -10.33 13.70
CA LEU A 808 -31.97 -9.96 15.10
C LEU A 808 -32.14 -8.44 15.21
N ALA A 809 -32.95 -8.01 16.17
CA ALA A 809 -33.16 -6.61 16.49
C ALA A 809 -32.98 -6.42 18.01
N PRO A 810 -32.60 -5.22 18.48
CA PRO A 810 -32.49 -4.94 19.91
C PRO A 810 -33.81 -5.22 20.65
N GLY A 811 -33.72 -5.72 21.89
CA GLY A 811 -34.87 -6.05 22.74
C GLY A 811 -35.11 -7.54 22.93
N THR A 812 -36.24 -7.87 23.54
CA THR A 812 -36.69 -9.26 23.76
C THR A 812 -37.56 -9.70 22.60
N LEU A 813 -37.28 -10.89 22.05
CA LEU A 813 -38.08 -11.51 21.00
C LEU A 813 -39.45 -11.92 21.57
N GLU A 814 -40.53 -11.28 21.11
CA GLU A 814 -41.90 -11.59 21.56
C GLU A 814 -42.55 -12.67 20.68
N LYS A 815 -42.36 -12.57 19.36
CA LYS A 815 -43.05 -13.43 18.40
C LYS A 815 -42.26 -13.65 17.14
N GLU A 816 -42.28 -14.89 16.68
CA GLU A 816 -41.79 -15.31 15.37
C GLU A 816 -42.92 -15.98 14.59
N TRP A 817 -43.11 -15.62 13.32
CA TRP A 817 -44.10 -16.28 12.47
C TRP A 817 -43.76 -16.24 10.98
N MET A 818 -44.27 -17.22 10.25
CA MET A 818 -44.26 -17.30 8.78
C MET A 818 -45.71 -17.34 8.28
N ARG A 819 -46.03 -16.63 7.18
CA ARG A 819 -47.40 -16.57 6.65
C ARG A 819 -47.44 -16.99 5.18
N GLY A 820 -47.77 -18.24 4.89
CA GLY A 820 -48.08 -18.75 3.55
C GLY A 820 -46.94 -18.60 2.53
N GLY A 821 -45.76 -19.18 2.80
CA GLY A 821 -44.60 -19.16 1.89
C GLY A 821 -43.89 -17.80 1.77
N ARG A 822 -44.21 -16.85 2.66
CA ARG A 822 -43.69 -15.47 2.67
C ARG A 822 -42.56 -15.29 3.71
N PRO A 823 -41.76 -14.21 3.61
CA PRO A 823 -40.63 -13.89 4.48
C PRO A 823 -40.90 -14.09 5.98
N ARG A 824 -39.90 -14.64 6.69
CA ARG A 824 -39.91 -14.88 8.14
C ARG A 824 -39.94 -13.55 8.87
N ARG A 825 -40.90 -13.39 9.80
CA ARG A 825 -41.08 -12.14 10.58
C ARG A 825 -40.76 -12.36 12.03
N LEU A 826 -40.00 -11.43 12.60
CA LEU A 826 -39.66 -11.39 14.02
C LEU A 826 -40.11 -10.06 14.60
N ARG A 827 -40.81 -10.10 15.73
CA ARG A 827 -41.15 -8.91 16.51
C ARG A 827 -40.28 -8.86 17.76
N SER A 828 -39.46 -7.83 17.89
CA SER A 828 -38.70 -7.54 19.09
C SER A 828 -39.27 -6.30 19.78
N ARG A 829 -39.35 -6.33 21.10
CA ARG A 829 -39.72 -5.17 21.91
C ARG A 829 -38.70 -4.92 23.01
N SER A 830 -38.35 -3.66 23.21
CA SER A 830 -37.63 -3.19 24.39
C SER A 830 -38.45 -2.11 25.09
N SER A 831 -38.80 -2.34 26.34
CA SER A 831 -39.39 -1.35 27.23
C SER A 831 -38.34 -0.89 28.22
N SER A 832 -37.90 0.36 28.09
CA SER A 832 -37.14 1.03 29.14
C SER A 832 -38.09 1.47 30.26
N SER A 833 -38.46 0.53 31.13
CA SER A 833 -38.97 0.86 32.46
C SER A 833 -37.91 0.49 33.50
N SER A 834 -36.80 1.21 33.52
CA SER A 834 -35.90 1.23 34.67
C SER A 834 -36.01 2.60 35.33
N THR A 835 -37.02 2.73 36.18
CA THR A 835 -37.04 3.67 37.31
C THR A 835 -36.32 3.07 38.53
N ASP A 836 -35.47 2.07 38.33
CA ASP A 836 -34.57 1.58 39.36
C ASP A 836 -33.16 2.11 39.08
N GLY A 837 -32.66 2.86 40.06
CA GLY A 837 -31.49 3.70 39.97
C GLY A 837 -30.18 2.94 39.69
N TRP A 838 -29.26 3.68 39.09
CA TRP A 838 -27.82 3.47 39.23
C TRP A 838 -27.25 4.56 40.13
#